data_AF-A0A5C7SX74-F1
#
_entry.id   AF-A0A5C7SX74-F1
#
_cell.length_a   1.000
_cell.length_b   1.000
_cell.length_c   1.000
_cell.angle_alpha   90.00
_cell.angle_beta   90.00
_cell.angle_gamma   90.00
#
_symmetry.space_group_name_H-M   'P 1'
#
loop_
_entity.id
_entity.type
_entity.pdbx_description
1 polymer ?
#
loop_
_entity_poly.entity_id
_entity_poly.type
_entity_poly.pdbx_seq_one_letter_code
_entity_poly.pdbx_strand_id
1 'polypeptide(L)'
;MKLLHQIAFLVRMEARYFVQHTRLLLAAVVIVLVPSLYALIYLSAVWNPESHTQALAVGIVNRDEGVQYREHSFNIGQELEARLLASQQFGFRKSADEESARDAVRRGQLAFALLVPAGFSAQAIPGAAPGNGKLVIVASQGNNYQGATIARHFAETIGKELNQSLNERRWALVLRDAAGSQTGVERLRDAVTALHGGALELRSASAQLVNGSRALATGANSLDNGVGQLTDGVKQVGTGLRTMDAKRPHLSELTALRNGAEALVTGHAELEQGLAQLHAGTRELHSGVASYRSQTQASFFVPDSVTLGLDSLHEGLTRLDSGVVAAQAGEAQLHDGAKKLSTGVAALTQGMRSMNLGVRAMVEKLPEDNQLDKLADGSQQLASSAQSLSDGLRKFDTGVQRLEGGVALLQSSLPAGMRAPEGSAGGLAQSVEPVMEILAPVRNSGESFAANVIPAALWLGAGVAAFLIHMRVVPRHARLFAAPVRFAGKAVLPLLLVLAQTVALWLVLTYLLSVHVVHAAPFALVLGLTAVTFLLMIMALTLMFGDAGKGFAMILLAVQLSSSGGVVPVELSGGWFMQISPWLPLTWVVQALKATMFGAYAGAWQQPLAQLAVVCLATWLLGSFLGQWRYIKQSGHVRPALEL
;
A
#
# COMPACT_ATOMS: atom_id res chain seq x y z
N MET A 1 -57.49 -75.79 -2.42
CA MET A 1 -58.85 -75.17 -2.30
C MET A 1 -59.48 -75.29 -0.90
N LYS A 2 -59.36 -76.41 -0.16
CA LYS A 2 -59.94 -76.56 1.19
C LYS A 2 -59.40 -75.56 2.24
N LEU A 3 -58.09 -75.31 2.25
CA LEU A 3 -57.46 -74.35 3.20
C LEU A 3 -57.96 -72.91 3.01
N LEU A 4 -58.05 -72.43 1.77
CA LEU A 4 -58.58 -71.08 1.48
C LEU A 4 -60.06 -70.92 1.91
N HIS A 5 -60.86 -71.98 1.77
CA HIS A 5 -62.25 -71.97 2.26
C HIS A 5 -62.32 -71.95 3.79
N GLN A 6 -61.46 -72.70 4.48
CA GLN A 6 -61.38 -72.70 5.94
C GLN A 6 -60.93 -71.33 6.48
N ILE A 7 -59.93 -70.71 5.85
CA ILE A 7 -59.48 -69.34 6.18
C ILE A 7 -60.62 -68.34 5.93
N ALA A 8 -61.28 -68.40 4.76
CA ALA A 8 -62.38 -67.49 4.44
C ALA A 8 -63.58 -67.64 5.39
N PHE A 9 -63.85 -68.86 5.86
CA PHE A 9 -64.88 -69.13 6.86
C PHE A 9 -64.53 -68.46 8.19
N LEU A 10 -63.31 -68.67 8.70
CA LEU A 10 -62.83 -68.03 9.93
C LEU A 10 -62.84 -66.50 9.82
N VAL A 11 -62.34 -65.95 8.72
CA VAL A 11 -62.34 -64.49 8.46
C VAL A 11 -63.77 -63.93 8.44
N ARG A 12 -64.73 -64.60 7.79
CA ARG A 12 -66.14 -64.16 7.77
C ARG A 12 -66.79 -64.24 9.14
N MET A 13 -66.41 -65.22 9.96
CA MET A 13 -66.91 -65.37 11.33
C MET A 13 -66.41 -64.20 12.20
N GLU A 14 -65.11 -63.94 12.19
CA GLU A 14 -64.48 -62.81 12.89
C GLU A 14 -65.01 -61.46 12.39
N ALA A 15 -65.09 -61.26 11.08
CA ALA A 15 -65.60 -60.01 10.50
C ALA A 15 -67.05 -59.74 10.90
N ARG A 16 -67.92 -60.76 10.93
CA ARG A 16 -69.28 -60.62 11.45
C ARG A 16 -69.29 -60.25 12.92
N TYR A 17 -68.41 -60.84 13.72
CA TYR A 17 -68.29 -60.53 15.14
C TYR A 17 -67.90 -59.06 15.38
N PHE A 18 -66.95 -58.53 14.61
CA PHE A 18 -66.56 -57.12 14.65
C PHE A 18 -67.69 -56.16 14.23
N VAL A 19 -68.42 -56.47 13.16
CA VAL A 19 -69.51 -55.61 12.66
C VAL A 19 -70.72 -55.61 13.60
N GLN A 20 -71.02 -56.73 14.26
CA GLN A 20 -72.14 -56.84 15.21
C GLN A 20 -71.89 -56.06 16.52
N HIS A 21 -70.64 -55.81 16.89
CA HIS A 21 -70.29 -55.11 18.13
C HIS A 21 -69.73 -53.72 17.82
N THR A 22 -70.58 -52.68 17.82
CA THR A 22 -70.20 -51.29 17.52
C THR A 22 -69.00 -50.79 18.33
N ARG A 23 -68.84 -51.26 19.59
CA ARG A 23 -67.69 -50.92 20.45
C ARG A 23 -66.37 -51.52 19.96
N LEU A 24 -66.39 -52.75 19.44
CA LEU A 24 -65.21 -53.42 18.87
C LEU A 24 -64.83 -52.80 17.53
N LEU A 25 -65.82 -52.45 16.70
CA LEU A 25 -65.56 -51.74 15.45
C LEU A 25 -64.96 -50.35 15.69
N LEU A 26 -65.49 -49.58 16.64
CA LEU A 26 -64.88 -48.30 17.07
C LEU A 26 -63.46 -48.48 17.60
N ALA A 27 -63.22 -49.50 18.43
CA ALA A 27 -61.89 -49.81 18.94
C ALA A 27 -60.91 -50.19 17.81
N ALA A 28 -61.35 -50.97 16.82
CA ALA A 28 -60.55 -51.31 15.65
C ALA A 28 -60.18 -50.09 14.80
N VAL A 29 -61.14 -49.18 14.55
CA VAL A 29 -60.88 -47.91 13.86
C VAL A 29 -59.85 -47.08 14.62
N VAL A 30 -60.00 -46.95 15.94
CA VAL A 30 -59.01 -46.25 16.77
C VAL A 30 -57.63 -46.89 16.65
N ILE A 31 -57.53 -48.22 16.78
CA ILE A 31 -56.24 -48.96 16.68
C ILE A 31 -55.59 -48.76 15.31
N VAL A 32 -56.36 -48.78 14.22
CA VAL A 32 -55.84 -48.50 12.86
C VAL A 32 -55.30 -47.08 12.74
N LEU A 33 -55.92 -46.11 13.42
CA LEU A 33 -55.49 -44.71 13.41
C LEU A 33 -54.30 -44.43 14.34
N VAL A 34 -54.06 -45.23 15.40
CA VAL A 34 -52.97 -44.98 16.36
C VAL A 34 -51.59 -44.88 15.69
N PRO A 35 -51.14 -45.83 14.84
CA PRO A 35 -49.85 -45.73 14.17
C PRO A 35 -49.74 -44.48 13.28
N SER A 36 -50.79 -44.15 12.52
CA SER A 36 -50.81 -42.96 11.66
C SER A 36 -50.76 -41.67 12.45
N LEU A 37 -51.50 -41.59 13.57
CA LEU A 37 -51.50 -40.44 14.46
C LEU A 37 -50.15 -40.29 15.18
N TYR A 38 -49.56 -41.40 15.62
CA TYR A 38 -48.21 -41.42 16.18
C TYR A 38 -47.19 -40.90 15.17
N ALA A 39 -47.21 -41.42 13.94
CA ALA A 39 -46.32 -40.97 12.88
C ALA A 39 -46.53 -39.50 12.56
N LEU A 40 -47.77 -39.03 12.46
CA LEU A 40 -48.10 -37.62 12.23
C LEU A 40 -47.55 -36.72 13.35
N ILE A 41 -47.78 -37.06 14.61
CA ILE A 41 -47.33 -36.28 15.78
C ILE A 41 -45.80 -36.26 15.88
N TYR A 42 -45.15 -37.40 15.68
CA TYR A 42 -43.69 -37.50 15.78
C TYR A 42 -42.98 -36.82 14.61
N LEU A 43 -43.41 -37.12 13.38
CA LEU A 43 -42.83 -36.52 12.18
C LEU A 43 -43.06 -35.01 12.14
N SER A 44 -44.26 -34.52 12.49
CA SER A 44 -44.51 -33.07 12.50
C SER A 44 -43.60 -32.30 13.46
N ALA A 45 -43.21 -32.90 14.59
CA ALA A 45 -42.31 -32.30 15.56
C ALA A 45 -40.83 -32.27 15.11
N VAL A 46 -40.44 -33.07 14.12
CA VAL A 46 -39.04 -33.21 13.66
C VAL A 46 -38.88 -32.96 12.15
N TRP A 47 -39.95 -32.61 11.44
CA TRP A 47 -39.98 -32.54 9.97
C TRP A 47 -39.01 -31.50 9.39
N ASN A 48 -38.96 -30.31 10.00
CA ASN A 48 -38.07 -29.23 9.57
C ASN A 48 -37.67 -28.33 10.75
N PRO A 49 -36.68 -28.75 11.56
CA PRO A 49 -36.21 -27.94 12.69
C PRO A 49 -35.48 -26.66 12.23
N GLU A 50 -34.89 -26.67 11.04
CA GLU A 50 -34.09 -25.55 10.51
C GLU A 50 -34.96 -24.32 10.18
N SER A 51 -36.21 -24.50 9.77
CA SER A 51 -37.12 -23.38 9.51
C SER A 51 -37.57 -22.63 10.77
N HIS A 52 -37.25 -23.16 11.97
CA HIS A 52 -37.69 -22.61 13.25
C HIS A 52 -36.52 -22.10 14.11
N THR A 53 -35.32 -21.92 13.55
CA THR A 53 -34.15 -21.45 14.31
C THR A 53 -34.36 -20.09 14.97
N GLN A 54 -35.26 -19.25 14.45
CA GLN A 54 -35.66 -17.97 15.06
C GLN A 54 -36.31 -18.12 16.44
N ALA A 55 -36.92 -19.27 16.74
CA ALA A 55 -37.47 -19.56 18.06
C ALA A 55 -36.38 -19.88 19.09
N LEU A 56 -35.16 -20.21 18.64
CA LEU A 56 -34.04 -20.53 19.50
C LEU A 56 -33.48 -19.23 20.12
N ALA A 57 -33.65 -19.08 21.43
CA ALA A 57 -33.13 -17.93 22.15
C ALA A 57 -31.60 -18.00 22.28
N VAL A 58 -30.90 -17.03 21.70
CA VAL A 58 -29.42 -16.95 21.71
C VAL A 58 -28.98 -15.65 22.36
N GLY A 59 -28.09 -15.73 23.35
CA GLY A 59 -27.55 -14.55 24.02
C GLY A 59 -26.46 -13.89 23.19
N ILE A 60 -26.41 -12.56 23.17
CA ILE A 60 -25.23 -11.80 22.71
C ILE A 60 -24.80 -10.87 23.83
N VAL A 61 -23.53 -10.98 24.24
CA VAL A 61 -22.86 -10.03 25.13
C VAL A 61 -21.68 -9.45 24.37
N ASN A 62 -21.69 -8.14 24.18
CA ASN A 62 -20.63 -7.45 23.49
C ASN A 62 -19.95 -6.46 24.44
N ARG A 63 -18.68 -6.70 24.73
CA ARG A 63 -17.82 -5.81 25.53
C ARG A 63 -16.79 -5.09 24.69
N ASP A 64 -16.71 -5.35 23.38
CA ASP A 64 -15.65 -4.85 22.50
C ASP A 64 -15.60 -3.32 22.46
N GLU A 65 -14.47 -2.76 22.87
CA GLU A 65 -14.24 -1.32 22.91
C GLU A 65 -13.82 -0.77 21.54
N GLY A 66 -13.47 -1.66 20.61
CA GLY A 66 -12.91 -1.30 19.31
C GLY A 66 -11.41 -1.02 19.38
N VAL A 67 -10.82 -0.63 18.25
CA VAL A 67 -9.40 -0.29 18.16
C VAL A 67 -9.19 0.76 17.09
N GLN A 68 -8.28 1.70 17.34
CA GLN A 68 -7.71 2.52 16.27
C GLN A 68 -6.57 1.76 15.62
N TYR A 69 -6.71 1.46 14.34
CA TYR A 69 -5.69 0.80 13.55
C TYR A 69 -5.33 1.68 12.35
N ARG A 70 -4.09 2.17 12.34
CA ARG A 70 -3.63 3.23 11.43
C ARG A 70 -4.51 4.49 11.59
N GLU A 71 -5.03 5.06 10.51
CA GLU A 71 -5.90 6.24 10.53
C GLU A 71 -7.41 5.90 10.67
N HIS A 72 -7.76 4.63 10.86
CA HIS A 72 -9.15 4.17 10.86
C HIS A 72 -9.53 3.57 12.22
N SER A 73 -10.72 3.89 12.69
CA SER A 73 -11.33 3.27 13.87
C SER A 73 -12.16 2.08 13.43
N PHE A 74 -11.98 0.94 14.09
CA PHE A 74 -12.72 -0.29 13.81
C PHE A 74 -13.33 -0.84 15.10
N ASN A 75 -14.56 -1.34 15.03
CA ASN A 75 -15.19 -2.09 16.10
C ASN A 75 -15.92 -3.31 15.51
N ILE A 76 -15.19 -4.42 15.38
CA ILE A 76 -15.68 -5.66 14.80
C ILE A 76 -16.78 -6.27 15.67
N GLY A 77 -16.70 -6.15 16.99
CA GLY A 77 -17.72 -6.65 17.91
C GLY A 77 -19.07 -6.00 17.69
N GLN A 78 -19.11 -4.66 17.58
CA GLN A 78 -20.34 -3.92 17.28
C GLN A 78 -20.90 -4.23 15.89
N GLU A 79 -20.05 -4.33 14.87
CA GLU A 79 -20.47 -4.73 13.53
C GLU A 79 -21.06 -6.15 13.52
N LEU A 80 -20.40 -7.09 14.22
CA LEU A 80 -20.88 -8.47 14.37
C LEU A 80 -22.23 -8.51 15.08
N GLU A 81 -22.38 -7.81 16.20
CA GLU A 81 -23.64 -7.73 16.93
C GLU A 81 -24.78 -7.19 16.06
N ALA A 82 -24.54 -6.08 15.35
CA ALA A 82 -25.53 -5.50 14.45
C ALA A 82 -25.92 -6.46 13.32
N ARG A 83 -24.94 -7.15 12.72
CA ARG A 83 -25.18 -8.12 11.65
C ARG A 83 -25.96 -9.34 12.12
N LEU A 84 -25.67 -9.86 13.32
CA LEU A 84 -26.39 -10.99 13.89
C LEU A 84 -27.85 -10.64 14.22
N LEU A 85 -28.10 -9.46 14.78
CA LEU A 85 -29.46 -9.00 15.03
C LEU A 85 -30.26 -8.79 13.72
N ALA A 86 -29.59 -8.31 12.67
CA ALA A 86 -30.19 -8.12 11.35
C ALA A 86 -30.43 -9.44 10.60
N SER A 87 -29.60 -10.47 10.79
CA SER A 87 -29.72 -11.74 10.05
C SER A 87 -30.98 -12.53 10.40
N GLN A 88 -31.52 -12.31 11.61
CA GLN A 88 -32.64 -13.08 12.17
C GLN A 88 -32.48 -14.59 11.99
N GLN A 89 -31.25 -15.10 12.04
CA GLN A 89 -31.00 -16.54 11.97
C GLN A 89 -31.49 -17.24 13.25
N PHE A 90 -31.29 -16.58 14.40
CA PHE A 90 -31.74 -17.02 15.71
C PHE A 90 -32.51 -15.91 16.42
N GLY A 91 -33.23 -16.26 17.49
CA GLY A 91 -33.88 -15.31 18.39
C GLY A 91 -32.87 -14.62 19.30
N PHE A 92 -32.01 -13.78 18.72
CA PHE A 92 -30.93 -13.11 19.44
C PHE A 92 -31.45 -12.14 20.51
N ARG A 93 -30.89 -12.22 21.72
CA ARG A 93 -31.23 -11.38 22.88
C ARG A 93 -29.96 -10.75 23.44
N LYS A 94 -29.94 -9.43 23.50
CA LYS A 94 -28.83 -8.70 24.14
C LYS A 94 -28.82 -8.95 25.63
N SER A 95 -27.64 -9.18 26.18
CA SER A 95 -27.40 -9.25 27.62
C SER A 95 -26.25 -8.31 27.95
N ALA A 96 -26.40 -7.52 29.02
CA ALA A 96 -25.36 -6.58 29.44
C ALA A 96 -24.19 -7.27 30.12
N ASP A 97 -24.42 -8.44 30.72
CA ASP A 97 -23.46 -9.11 31.58
C ASP A 97 -23.15 -10.54 31.10
N GLU A 98 -21.86 -10.90 31.12
CA GLU A 98 -21.40 -12.21 30.66
C GLU A 98 -21.82 -13.33 31.62
N GLU A 99 -21.77 -13.06 32.92
CA GLU A 99 -22.10 -14.06 33.94
C GLU A 99 -23.60 -14.37 33.89
N SER A 100 -24.45 -13.34 33.76
CA SER A 100 -25.88 -13.52 33.48
C SER A 100 -26.14 -14.34 32.22
N ALA A 101 -25.36 -14.15 31.15
CA ALA A 101 -25.52 -14.93 29.91
C ALA A 101 -25.10 -16.40 30.10
N ARG A 102 -23.97 -16.66 30.79
CA ARG A 102 -23.53 -18.02 31.17
C ARG A 102 -24.59 -18.73 32.01
N ASP A 103 -25.15 -18.03 32.99
CA ASP A 103 -26.20 -18.54 33.86
C ASP A 103 -27.51 -18.81 33.12
N ALA A 104 -27.87 -17.97 32.15
CA ALA A 104 -29.05 -18.17 31.31
C ALA A 104 -28.89 -19.40 30.40
N VAL A 105 -27.69 -19.65 29.84
CA VAL A 105 -27.37 -20.90 29.14
C VAL A 105 -27.40 -22.08 30.10
N ARG A 106 -26.80 -21.96 31.29
CA ARG A 106 -26.77 -23.02 32.32
C ARG A 106 -28.17 -23.44 32.74
N ARG A 107 -29.09 -22.49 32.92
CA ARG A 107 -30.50 -22.71 33.28
C ARG A 107 -31.40 -23.10 32.09
N GLY A 108 -30.87 -23.16 30.87
CA GLY A 108 -31.63 -23.53 29.67
C GLY A 108 -32.61 -22.45 29.19
N GLN A 109 -32.44 -21.19 29.62
CA GLN A 109 -33.21 -20.04 29.11
C GLN A 109 -32.69 -19.56 27.75
N LEU A 110 -31.40 -19.81 27.48
CA LEU A 110 -30.75 -19.61 26.20
C LEU A 110 -30.19 -20.95 25.73
N ALA A 111 -30.27 -21.21 24.42
CA ALA A 111 -29.67 -22.41 23.83
C ALA A 111 -28.14 -22.32 23.86
N PHE A 112 -27.60 -21.15 23.54
CA PHE A 112 -26.20 -20.78 23.68
C PHE A 112 -26.06 -19.26 23.75
N ALA A 113 -24.88 -18.77 24.11
CA ALA A 113 -24.55 -17.35 24.15
C ALA A 113 -23.23 -17.07 23.44
N LEU A 114 -23.19 -15.96 22.71
CA LEU A 114 -21.99 -15.40 22.10
C LEU A 114 -21.45 -14.28 22.99
N LEU A 115 -20.21 -14.40 23.45
CA LEU A 115 -19.51 -13.40 24.24
C LEU A 115 -18.36 -12.83 23.41
N VAL A 116 -18.42 -11.51 23.17
CA VAL A 116 -17.36 -10.75 22.50
C VAL A 116 -16.55 -10.01 23.57
N PRO A 117 -15.30 -10.42 23.84
CA PRO A 117 -14.47 -9.80 24.88
C PRO A 117 -14.12 -8.33 24.59
N ALA A 118 -13.74 -7.57 25.63
CA ALA A 118 -13.46 -6.14 25.50
C ALA A 118 -12.32 -5.77 24.54
N GLY A 119 -11.29 -6.62 24.46
CA GLY A 119 -10.16 -6.44 23.55
C GLY A 119 -10.31 -7.16 22.21
N PHE A 120 -11.51 -7.59 21.82
CA PHE A 120 -11.69 -8.45 20.64
C PHE A 120 -11.17 -7.79 19.36
N SER A 121 -11.58 -6.55 19.06
CA SER A 121 -11.08 -5.82 17.90
C SER A 121 -9.57 -5.57 17.97
N ALA A 122 -9.08 -5.20 19.15
CA ALA A 122 -7.65 -4.93 19.37
C ALA A 122 -6.77 -6.17 19.14
N GLN A 123 -7.31 -7.37 19.36
CA GLN A 123 -6.59 -8.63 19.14
C GLN A 123 -6.78 -9.17 17.72
N ALA A 124 -7.97 -9.00 17.14
CA ALA A 124 -8.30 -9.52 15.82
C ALA A 124 -7.65 -8.69 14.69
N ILE A 125 -7.66 -7.36 14.78
CA ILE A 125 -7.28 -6.49 13.65
C ILE A 125 -5.77 -6.46 13.36
N PRO A 126 -4.86 -6.43 14.34
CA PRO A 126 -3.43 -6.44 14.06
C PRO A 126 -2.91 -7.78 13.55
N GLY A 127 -3.63 -8.89 13.78
CA GLY A 127 -3.21 -10.23 13.32
C GLY A 127 -1.81 -10.63 13.83
N ALA A 128 -1.44 -10.24 15.06
CA ALA A 128 -0.13 -10.49 15.63
C ALA A 128 0.21 -12.00 15.68
N ALA A 129 -0.77 -12.83 16.05
CA ALA A 129 -0.66 -14.28 16.12
C ALA A 129 -1.95 -14.96 15.61
N PRO A 130 -1.87 -16.22 15.12
CA PRO A 130 -3.05 -17.01 14.79
C PRO A 130 -4.02 -17.11 15.97
N GLY A 131 -5.30 -16.87 15.72
CA GLY A 131 -6.39 -17.04 16.70
C GLY A 131 -6.38 -16.05 17.87
N ASN A 132 -5.66 -14.94 17.76
CA ASN A 132 -5.50 -14.01 18.87
C ASN A 132 -6.83 -13.33 19.26
N GLY A 133 -7.69 -13.03 18.28
CA GLY A 133 -9.04 -12.52 18.51
C GLY A 133 -9.99 -13.65 18.93
N LYS A 134 -10.11 -13.89 20.24
CA LYS A 134 -10.96 -14.96 20.77
C LYS A 134 -12.42 -14.55 20.81
N LEU A 135 -13.27 -15.36 20.21
CA LEU A 135 -14.72 -15.20 20.25
C LEU A 135 -15.30 -16.37 21.06
N VAL A 136 -15.94 -16.11 22.21
CA VAL A 136 -16.36 -17.19 23.12
C VAL A 136 -17.81 -17.55 22.88
N ILE A 137 -18.09 -18.83 22.65
CA ILE A 137 -19.45 -19.36 22.50
C ILE A 137 -19.71 -20.31 23.66
N VAL A 138 -20.68 -19.96 24.50
CA VAL A 138 -21.09 -20.75 25.65
C VAL A 138 -22.31 -21.59 25.29
N ALA A 139 -22.20 -22.91 25.39
CA ALA A 139 -23.30 -23.83 25.11
C ALA A 139 -23.37 -24.94 26.17
N SER A 140 -24.54 -25.55 26.37
CA SER A 140 -24.68 -26.67 27.32
C SER A 140 -25.07 -27.97 26.65
N GLN A 141 -24.15 -28.95 26.66
CA GLN A 141 -24.41 -30.29 26.13
C GLN A 141 -25.43 -31.05 26.98
N GLY A 142 -25.34 -30.93 28.31
CA GLY A 142 -26.27 -31.55 29.25
C GLY A 142 -27.70 -31.04 29.10
N ASN A 143 -27.89 -29.74 28.84
CA ASN A 143 -29.22 -29.19 28.58
C ASN A 143 -29.76 -29.72 27.24
N ASN A 144 -28.99 -29.57 26.15
CA ASN A 144 -29.35 -30.11 24.85
C ASN A 144 -28.11 -30.32 23.95
N TYR A 145 -27.81 -31.57 23.62
CA TYR A 145 -26.66 -31.93 22.79
C TYR A 145 -26.75 -31.40 21.34
N GLN A 146 -27.95 -31.40 20.74
CA GLN A 146 -28.14 -30.85 19.40
C GLN A 146 -28.00 -29.33 19.40
N GLY A 147 -28.53 -28.65 20.44
CA GLY A 147 -28.31 -27.21 20.64
C GLY A 147 -26.84 -26.83 20.74
N ALA A 148 -26.04 -27.61 21.48
CA ALA A 148 -24.59 -27.42 21.55
C ALA A 148 -23.88 -27.71 20.21
N THR A 149 -24.41 -28.63 19.42
CA THR A 149 -23.90 -28.92 18.07
C THR A 149 -24.19 -27.78 17.09
N ILE A 150 -25.40 -27.21 17.15
CA ILE A 150 -25.78 -25.99 16.42
C ILE A 150 -24.84 -24.84 16.80
N ALA A 151 -24.59 -24.64 18.11
CA ALA A 151 -23.68 -23.61 18.60
C ALA A 151 -22.25 -23.79 18.07
N ARG A 152 -21.76 -25.03 17.97
CA ARG A 152 -20.43 -25.33 17.42
C ARG A 152 -20.35 -24.99 15.92
N HIS A 153 -21.32 -25.41 15.12
CA HIS A 153 -21.35 -25.07 13.69
C HIS A 153 -21.52 -23.57 13.45
N PHE A 154 -22.30 -22.89 14.31
CA PHE A 154 -22.41 -21.44 14.30
C PHE A 154 -21.05 -20.77 14.60
N ALA A 155 -20.35 -21.23 15.63
CA ALA A 155 -19.02 -20.74 15.99
C ALA A 155 -18.03 -20.89 14.82
N GLU A 156 -17.95 -22.08 14.22
CA GLU A 156 -17.10 -22.36 13.06
C GLU A 156 -17.43 -21.46 11.85
N THR A 157 -18.73 -21.28 11.57
CA THR A 157 -19.19 -20.44 10.45
C THR A 157 -18.84 -18.98 10.67
N ILE A 158 -19.13 -18.43 11.86
CA ILE A 158 -18.79 -17.04 12.18
C ILE A 158 -17.28 -16.81 12.16
N GLY A 159 -16.49 -17.72 12.72
CA GLY A 159 -15.03 -17.62 12.68
C GLY A 159 -14.50 -17.55 11.24
N LYS A 160 -15.01 -18.39 10.34
CA LYS A 160 -14.66 -18.36 8.92
C LYS A 160 -15.09 -17.05 8.25
N GLU A 161 -16.34 -16.64 8.44
CA GLU A 161 -16.86 -15.41 7.83
C GLU A 161 -16.13 -14.15 8.32
N LEU A 162 -15.82 -14.06 9.62
CA LEU A 162 -15.05 -12.94 10.17
C LEU A 162 -13.64 -12.89 9.61
N ASN A 163 -12.94 -14.03 9.56
CA ASN A 163 -11.60 -14.09 8.97
C ASN A 163 -11.63 -13.72 7.48
N GLN A 164 -12.61 -14.20 6.71
CA GLN A 164 -12.75 -13.83 5.31
C GLN A 164 -12.99 -12.32 5.15
N SER A 165 -13.92 -11.74 5.91
CA SER A 165 -14.22 -10.31 5.84
C SER A 165 -13.03 -9.44 6.27
N LEU A 166 -12.31 -9.82 7.33
CA LEU A 166 -11.10 -9.15 7.76
C LEU A 166 -10.01 -9.22 6.68
N ASN A 167 -9.85 -10.38 6.04
CA ASN A 167 -8.89 -10.57 4.95
C ASN A 167 -9.24 -9.70 3.74
N GLU A 168 -10.49 -9.68 3.30
CA GLU A 168 -10.95 -8.82 2.20
C GLU A 168 -10.69 -7.33 2.47
N ARG A 169 -11.02 -6.86 3.68
CA ARG A 169 -10.76 -5.46 4.07
C ARG A 169 -9.27 -5.14 4.12
N ARG A 170 -8.43 -6.05 4.65
CA ARG A 170 -6.97 -5.86 4.66
C ARG A 170 -6.39 -5.89 3.25
N TRP A 171 -6.84 -6.79 2.39
CA TRP A 171 -6.44 -6.82 0.98
C TRP A 171 -6.85 -5.53 0.27
N ALA A 172 -8.02 -4.98 0.56
CA ALA A 172 -8.42 -3.67 0.03
C ALA A 172 -7.47 -2.54 0.50
N LEU A 173 -7.05 -2.55 1.77
CA LEU A 173 -6.04 -1.59 2.28
C LEU A 173 -4.68 -1.80 1.60
N VAL A 174 -4.20 -3.04 1.48
CA VAL A 174 -2.93 -3.38 0.82
C VAL A 174 -2.97 -3.03 -0.66
N LEU A 175 -4.06 -3.32 -1.38
CA LEU A 175 -4.23 -2.96 -2.78
C LEU A 175 -4.30 -1.44 -2.96
N ARG A 176 -4.93 -0.71 -2.04
CA ARG A 176 -4.97 0.76 -2.07
C ARG A 176 -3.58 1.37 -1.83
N ASP A 177 -2.81 0.80 -0.90
CA ASP A 177 -1.43 1.22 -0.61
C ASP A 177 -0.47 0.78 -1.75
N ALA A 178 -0.65 -0.42 -2.31
CA ALA A 178 0.24 -1.01 -3.32
C ALA A 178 -0.03 -0.52 -4.75
N ALA A 179 -1.29 -0.26 -5.12
CA ALA A 179 -1.66 0.19 -6.47
C ALA A 179 -1.10 1.59 -6.82
N GLY A 180 -0.59 2.34 -5.83
CA GLY A 180 -0.02 3.67 -6.05
C GLY A 180 1.50 3.75 -6.15
N SER A 181 2.29 2.82 -5.57
CA SER A 181 3.59 3.26 -5.04
C SER A 181 4.85 2.50 -5.47
N GLN A 182 4.91 1.16 -5.54
CA GLN A 182 6.25 0.52 -5.59
C GLN A 182 7.02 0.77 -6.90
N THR A 183 6.49 0.35 -8.05
CA THR A 183 7.22 0.52 -9.32
C THR A 183 7.30 1.99 -9.75
N GLY A 184 6.31 2.80 -9.36
CA GLY A 184 6.28 4.24 -9.66
C GLY A 184 7.32 5.02 -8.85
N VAL A 185 7.43 4.74 -7.55
CA VAL A 185 8.37 5.44 -6.65
C VAL A 185 9.80 4.97 -6.85
N GLU A 186 10.04 3.68 -7.13
CA GLU A 186 11.38 3.19 -7.47
C GLU A 186 11.88 3.81 -8.79
N ARG A 187 11.06 3.79 -9.86
CA ARG A 187 11.41 4.46 -11.12
C ARG A 187 11.59 5.96 -10.96
N LEU A 188 10.76 6.60 -10.13
CA LEU A 188 10.90 8.02 -9.84
C LEU A 188 12.20 8.30 -9.08
N ARG A 189 12.56 7.47 -8.11
CA ARG A 189 13.81 7.58 -7.37
C ARG A 189 15.03 7.38 -8.27
N ASP A 190 15.00 6.38 -9.15
CA ASP A 190 16.06 6.14 -10.13
C ASP A 190 16.18 7.32 -11.10
N ALA A 191 15.05 7.83 -11.60
CA ALA A 191 15.02 9.01 -12.47
C ALA A 191 15.52 10.27 -11.77
N VAL A 192 15.17 10.48 -10.50
CA VAL A 192 15.65 11.63 -9.70
C VAL A 192 17.14 11.50 -9.40
N THR A 193 17.64 10.28 -9.17
CA THR A 193 19.09 10.02 -8.99
C THR A 193 19.86 10.27 -10.28
N ALA A 194 19.34 9.81 -11.42
CA ALA A 194 19.92 10.09 -12.73
C ALA A 194 19.89 11.60 -13.06
N LEU A 195 18.80 12.28 -12.73
CA LEU A 195 18.68 13.74 -12.90
C LEU A 195 19.66 14.50 -12.01
N HIS A 196 19.89 14.05 -10.77
CA HIS A 196 20.89 14.62 -9.88
C HIS A 196 22.31 14.45 -10.46
N GLY A 197 22.62 13.26 -10.97
CA GLY A 197 23.89 13.00 -11.67
C GLY A 197 24.08 13.93 -12.88
N GLY A 198 23.07 14.07 -13.74
CA GLY A 198 23.12 14.97 -14.89
C GLY A 198 23.24 16.45 -14.50
N ALA A 199 22.63 16.88 -13.39
CA ALA A 199 22.77 18.24 -12.89
C ALA A 199 24.20 18.54 -12.40
N LEU A 200 24.87 17.57 -11.78
CA LEU A 200 26.29 17.70 -11.37
C LEU A 200 27.23 17.80 -12.57
N GLU A 201 27.01 16.97 -13.60
CA GLU A 201 27.78 17.04 -14.85
C GLU A 201 27.61 18.41 -15.53
N LEU A 202 26.35 18.88 -15.64
CA LEU A 202 26.02 20.19 -16.21
C LEU A 202 26.68 21.33 -15.46
N ARG A 203 26.76 21.25 -14.12
CA ARG A 203 27.47 22.24 -13.29
C ARG A 203 28.96 22.26 -13.60
N SER A 204 29.59 21.09 -13.75
CA SER A 204 31.01 21.03 -14.08
C SER A 204 31.29 21.65 -15.46
N ALA A 205 30.44 21.37 -16.46
CA ALA A 205 30.55 21.91 -17.80
C ALA A 205 30.28 23.43 -17.82
N SER A 206 29.29 23.90 -17.06
CA SER A 206 29.00 25.33 -16.85
C SER A 206 30.21 26.07 -16.28
N ALA A 207 30.86 25.52 -15.26
CA ALA A 207 32.07 26.10 -14.67
C ALA A 207 33.22 26.20 -15.68
N GLN A 208 33.40 25.17 -16.53
CA GLN A 208 34.38 25.20 -17.62
C GLN A 208 34.05 26.29 -18.66
N LEU A 209 32.79 26.41 -19.06
CA LEU A 209 32.31 27.45 -19.99
C LEU A 209 32.55 28.86 -19.45
N VAL A 210 32.23 29.11 -18.17
CA VAL A 210 32.48 30.41 -17.52
C VAL A 210 33.97 30.74 -17.48
N ASN A 211 34.84 29.75 -17.26
CA ASN A 211 36.28 29.97 -17.28
C ASN A 211 36.79 30.25 -18.71
N GLY A 212 36.30 29.50 -19.70
CA GLY A 212 36.61 29.73 -21.11
C GLY A 212 36.15 31.11 -21.60
N SER A 213 34.97 31.58 -21.19
CA SER A 213 34.46 32.89 -21.55
C SER A 213 35.24 34.03 -20.91
N ARG A 214 35.74 33.87 -19.68
CA ARG A 214 36.66 34.84 -19.05
C ARG A 214 37.99 34.91 -19.80
N ALA A 215 38.52 33.77 -20.21
CA ALA A 215 39.74 33.73 -21.01
C ALA A 215 39.54 34.44 -22.36
N LEU A 216 38.40 34.19 -23.02
CA LEU A 216 38.01 34.87 -24.26
C LEU A 216 37.84 36.38 -24.07
N ALA A 217 37.15 36.83 -23.02
CA ALA A 217 36.99 38.25 -22.72
C ALA A 217 38.35 38.94 -22.47
N THR A 218 39.25 38.26 -21.74
CA THR A 218 40.61 38.76 -21.49
C THR A 218 41.43 38.85 -22.79
N GLY A 219 41.34 37.83 -23.65
CA GLY A 219 41.98 37.81 -24.95
C GLY A 219 41.45 38.89 -25.89
N ALA A 220 40.12 39.09 -25.92
CA ALA A 220 39.48 40.11 -26.73
C ALA A 220 39.87 41.53 -26.29
N ASN A 221 39.93 41.80 -24.99
CA ASN A 221 40.44 43.08 -24.46
C ASN A 221 41.93 43.29 -24.79
N SER A 222 42.74 42.22 -24.76
CA SER A 222 44.15 42.31 -25.12
C SER A 222 44.34 42.60 -26.61
N LEU A 223 43.51 41.97 -27.46
CA LEU A 223 43.48 42.24 -28.89
C LEU A 223 43.03 43.68 -29.18
N ASP A 224 41.98 44.16 -28.51
CA ASP A 224 41.48 45.53 -28.64
C ASP A 224 42.56 46.56 -28.31
N ASN A 225 43.26 46.39 -27.19
CA ASN A 225 44.40 47.24 -26.83
C ASN A 225 45.53 47.17 -27.86
N GLY A 226 45.86 45.98 -28.36
CA GLY A 226 46.92 45.80 -29.35
C GLY A 226 46.57 46.41 -30.72
N VAL A 227 45.31 46.29 -31.14
CA VAL A 227 44.79 46.93 -32.36
C VAL A 227 44.80 48.45 -32.20
N GLY A 228 44.39 48.98 -31.05
CA GLY A 228 44.49 50.41 -30.75
C GLY A 228 45.92 50.94 -30.89
N GLN A 229 46.89 50.26 -30.25
CA GLN A 229 48.31 50.61 -30.36
C GLN A 229 48.83 50.56 -31.80
N LEU A 230 48.42 49.55 -32.57
CA LEU A 230 48.81 49.41 -33.98
C LEU A 230 48.22 50.55 -34.83
N THR A 231 46.93 50.82 -34.70
CA THR A 231 46.23 51.89 -35.41
C THR A 231 46.87 53.25 -35.13
N ASP A 232 47.15 53.55 -33.86
CA ASP A 232 47.82 54.79 -33.46
C ASP A 232 49.24 54.88 -34.02
N GLY A 233 50.01 53.79 -33.96
CA GLY A 233 51.37 53.72 -34.51
C GLY A 233 51.41 53.94 -36.02
N VAL A 234 50.48 53.34 -36.77
CA VAL A 234 50.37 53.51 -38.23
C VAL A 234 49.97 54.96 -38.57
N LYS A 235 49.03 55.56 -37.82
CA LYS A 235 48.65 56.98 -37.97
C LYS A 235 49.83 57.92 -37.69
N GLN A 236 50.64 57.64 -36.67
CA GLN A 236 51.85 58.41 -36.37
C GLN A 236 52.88 58.33 -37.50
N VAL A 237 53.14 57.13 -38.05
CA VAL A 237 54.04 56.94 -39.19
C VAL A 237 53.52 57.69 -40.43
N GLY A 238 52.22 57.58 -40.73
CA GLY A 238 51.60 58.33 -41.83
C GLY A 238 51.72 59.84 -41.68
N THR A 239 51.59 60.35 -40.45
CA THR A 239 51.76 61.79 -40.16
C THR A 239 53.22 62.23 -40.30
N GLY A 240 54.17 61.41 -39.85
CA GLY A 240 55.61 61.65 -40.01
C GLY A 240 56.04 61.68 -41.47
N LEU A 241 55.59 60.72 -42.28
CA LEU A 241 55.89 60.66 -43.72
C LEU A 241 55.29 61.84 -44.48
N ARG A 242 54.05 62.27 -44.16
CA ARG A 242 53.44 63.47 -44.75
C ARG A 242 54.21 64.75 -44.40
N THR A 243 54.71 64.85 -43.17
CA THR A 243 55.54 65.99 -42.74
C THR A 243 56.88 66.03 -43.48
N MET A 244 57.48 64.85 -43.72
CA MET A 244 58.71 64.74 -44.49
C MET A 244 58.50 65.07 -45.99
N ASP A 245 57.36 64.68 -46.57
CA ASP A 245 56.99 65.07 -47.95
C ASP A 245 56.78 66.58 -48.09
N ALA A 246 56.24 67.24 -47.05
CA ALA A 246 55.96 68.68 -47.04
C ALA A 246 57.20 69.58 -46.86
N LYS A 247 58.25 69.13 -46.16
CA LYS A 247 59.45 69.94 -45.83
C LYS A 247 60.63 69.77 -46.80
N ARG A 248 60.42 69.11 -47.95
CA ARG A 248 61.51 68.79 -48.89
C ARG A 248 61.94 69.99 -49.77
N PRO A 249 63.22 70.08 -50.16
CA PRO A 249 63.67 71.04 -51.18
C PRO A 249 63.00 70.78 -52.52
N HIS A 250 62.66 71.84 -53.26
CA HIS A 250 62.02 71.66 -54.56
C HIS A 250 63.05 71.16 -55.60
N LEU A 251 62.62 70.26 -56.50
CA LEU A 251 63.46 69.74 -57.59
C LEU A 251 64.05 70.85 -58.48
N SER A 252 63.36 72.00 -58.56
CA SER A 252 63.85 73.20 -59.26
C SER A 252 65.08 73.82 -58.59
N GLU A 253 65.13 73.86 -57.25
CA GLU A 253 66.26 74.41 -56.49
C GLU A 253 67.51 73.53 -56.63
N LEU A 254 67.34 72.21 -56.62
CA LEU A 254 68.43 71.25 -56.84
C LEU A 254 68.97 71.32 -58.28
N THR A 255 68.08 71.52 -59.25
CA THR A 255 68.48 71.68 -60.65
C THR A 255 69.22 73.00 -60.87
N ALA A 256 68.77 74.08 -60.24
CA ALA A 256 69.46 75.37 -60.26
C ALA A 256 70.86 75.28 -59.61
N LEU A 257 70.98 74.60 -58.48
CA LEU A 257 72.27 74.38 -57.81
C LEU A 257 73.25 73.58 -58.68
N ARG A 258 72.77 72.51 -59.35
CA ARG A 258 73.58 71.73 -60.29
C ARG A 258 74.05 72.58 -61.47
N ASN A 259 73.13 73.32 -62.10
CA ASN A 259 73.47 74.17 -63.24
C ASN A 259 74.48 75.26 -62.85
N GLY A 260 74.37 75.84 -61.64
CA GLY A 260 75.35 76.80 -61.11
C GLY A 260 76.73 76.19 -60.88
N ALA A 261 76.79 74.95 -60.38
CA ALA A 261 78.05 74.24 -60.19
C ALA A 261 78.72 73.86 -61.53
N GLU A 262 77.93 73.47 -62.54
CA GLU A 262 78.42 73.24 -63.91
C GLU A 262 78.93 74.53 -64.55
N ALA A 263 78.20 75.64 -64.42
CA ALA A 263 78.63 76.94 -64.93
C ALA A 263 79.95 77.40 -64.29
N LEU A 264 80.15 77.15 -63.00
CA LEU A 264 81.40 77.48 -62.29
C LEU A 264 82.59 76.69 -62.86
N VAL A 265 82.41 75.40 -63.14
CA VAL A 265 83.46 74.56 -63.78
C VAL A 265 83.83 75.11 -65.15
N THR A 266 82.83 75.49 -65.96
CA THR A 266 83.05 76.06 -67.29
C THR A 266 83.78 77.40 -67.22
N GLY A 267 83.39 78.29 -66.30
CA GLY A 267 84.05 79.59 -66.13
C GLY A 267 85.52 79.48 -65.73
N HIS A 268 85.86 78.51 -64.88
CA HIS A 268 87.25 78.22 -64.54
C HIS A 268 88.05 77.68 -65.74
N ALA A 269 87.45 76.83 -66.59
CA ALA A 269 88.10 76.36 -67.81
C ALA A 269 88.40 77.50 -68.80
N GLU A 270 87.49 78.48 -68.92
CA GLU A 270 87.70 79.68 -69.74
C GLU A 270 88.82 80.57 -69.17
N LEU A 271 88.88 80.73 -67.85
CA LEU A 271 89.93 81.50 -67.18
C LEU A 271 91.31 80.83 -67.32
N GLU A 272 91.38 79.50 -67.22
CA GLU A 272 92.59 78.72 -67.47
C GLU A 272 93.11 78.96 -68.90
N GLN A 273 92.23 78.96 -69.91
CA GLN A 273 92.59 79.29 -71.29
C GLN A 273 93.08 80.73 -71.44
N GLY A 274 92.42 81.70 -70.78
CA GLY A 274 92.83 83.11 -70.79
C GLY A 274 94.21 83.32 -70.16
N LEU A 275 94.49 82.65 -69.03
CA LEU A 275 95.80 82.67 -68.37
C LEU A 275 96.88 82.01 -69.23
N ALA A 276 96.56 80.95 -69.97
CA ALA A 276 97.48 80.33 -70.92
C ALA A 276 97.88 81.30 -72.05
N GLN A 277 96.91 82.05 -72.59
CA GLN A 277 97.18 83.08 -73.60
C GLN A 277 98.01 84.24 -73.04
N LEU A 278 97.69 84.70 -71.82
CA LEU A 278 98.46 85.75 -71.14
C LEU A 278 99.91 85.33 -70.89
N HIS A 279 100.12 84.07 -70.50
CA HIS A 279 101.46 83.51 -70.29
C HIS A 279 102.27 83.48 -71.59
N ALA A 280 101.65 83.00 -72.68
CA ALA A 280 102.27 82.98 -73.99
C ALA A 280 102.69 84.40 -74.45
N GLY A 281 101.79 85.39 -74.32
CA GLY A 281 102.09 86.78 -74.66
C GLY A 281 103.16 87.41 -73.77
N THR A 282 103.18 87.07 -72.48
CA THR A 282 104.22 87.54 -71.54
C THR A 282 105.60 87.01 -71.93
N ARG A 283 105.69 85.74 -72.34
CA ARG A 283 106.94 85.14 -72.85
C ARG A 283 107.42 85.76 -74.14
N GLU A 284 106.52 86.03 -75.07
CA GLU A 284 106.85 86.69 -76.33
C GLU A 284 107.38 88.12 -76.09
N LEU A 285 106.76 88.86 -75.17
CA LEU A 285 107.22 90.18 -74.76
C LEU A 285 108.57 90.11 -74.05
N HIS A 286 108.76 89.14 -73.15
CA HIS A 286 110.02 88.90 -72.45
C HIS A 286 111.16 88.58 -73.43
N SER A 287 110.92 87.72 -74.43
CA SER A 287 111.92 87.41 -75.46
C SER A 287 112.22 88.61 -76.36
N GLY A 288 111.20 89.39 -76.71
CA GLY A 288 111.36 90.63 -77.48
C GLY A 288 112.22 91.66 -76.75
N VAL A 289 111.93 91.91 -75.47
CA VAL A 289 112.71 92.83 -74.62
C VAL A 289 114.15 92.32 -74.41
N ALA A 290 114.34 91.01 -74.19
CA ALA A 290 115.68 90.43 -74.07
C ALA A 290 116.50 90.58 -75.37
N SER A 291 115.87 90.38 -76.53
CA SER A 291 116.50 90.58 -77.84
C SER A 291 116.87 92.05 -78.08
N TYR A 292 115.96 92.98 -77.75
CA TYR A 292 116.21 94.42 -77.86
C TYR A 292 117.32 94.91 -76.91
N ARG A 293 117.37 94.36 -75.69
CA ARG A 293 118.46 94.59 -74.72
C ARG A 293 119.82 94.16 -75.28
N SER A 294 119.88 92.97 -75.90
CA SER A 294 121.11 92.47 -76.54
C SER A 294 121.59 93.38 -77.68
N GLN A 295 120.66 93.87 -78.50
CA GLN A 295 120.98 94.80 -79.60
C GLN A 295 121.42 96.18 -79.11
N THR A 296 120.82 96.70 -78.04
CA THR A 296 121.17 98.02 -77.48
C THR A 296 122.51 98.03 -76.74
N GLN A 297 122.89 96.94 -76.05
CA GLN A 297 124.22 96.81 -75.45
C GLN A 297 125.37 96.80 -76.48
N ALA A 298 125.09 96.45 -77.74
CA ALA A 298 126.09 96.43 -78.82
C ALA A 298 126.30 97.79 -79.50
N SER A 299 125.51 98.82 -79.18
CA SER A 299 125.52 100.12 -79.86
C SER A 299 126.18 101.21 -79.02
N PHE A 300 127.26 101.82 -79.54
CA PHE A 300 128.13 102.77 -78.82
C PHE A 300 127.47 104.12 -78.49
N PHE A 301 126.29 104.43 -79.04
CA PHE A 301 125.63 105.74 -78.91
C PHE A 301 124.37 105.73 -78.03
N VAL A 302 124.10 104.65 -77.27
CA VAL A 302 122.90 104.54 -76.43
C VAL A 302 123.19 105.03 -75.01
N PRO A 303 122.41 105.97 -74.44
CA PRO A 303 122.59 106.44 -73.06
C PRO A 303 122.31 105.34 -72.02
N ASP A 304 123.09 105.33 -70.93
CA ASP A 304 122.95 104.36 -69.81
C ASP A 304 121.56 104.34 -69.14
N SER A 305 120.78 105.41 -69.28
CA SER A 305 119.40 105.45 -68.76
C SER A 305 118.45 104.48 -69.49
N VAL A 306 118.72 104.20 -70.77
CA VAL A 306 117.91 103.28 -71.59
C VAL A 306 118.20 101.83 -71.22
N THR A 307 119.47 101.50 -70.95
CA THR A 307 119.87 100.15 -70.53
C THR A 307 119.32 99.83 -69.13
N LEU A 308 119.40 100.78 -68.17
CA LEU A 308 118.80 100.62 -66.83
C LEU A 308 117.26 100.46 -66.86
N GLY A 309 116.58 101.19 -67.75
CA GLY A 309 115.13 101.06 -67.95
C GLY A 309 114.74 99.69 -68.52
N LEU A 310 115.53 99.16 -69.46
CA LEU A 310 115.33 97.83 -70.03
C LEU A 310 115.59 96.71 -69.02
N ASP A 311 116.56 96.90 -68.12
CA ASP A 311 116.85 95.95 -67.03
C ASP A 311 115.67 95.86 -66.06
N SER A 312 115.13 97.02 -65.66
CA SER A 312 113.95 97.09 -64.80
C SER A 312 112.71 96.47 -65.46
N LEU A 313 112.53 96.70 -66.77
CA LEU A 313 111.44 96.10 -67.54
C LEU A 313 111.58 94.58 -67.65
N HIS A 314 112.80 94.07 -67.88
CA HIS A 314 113.07 92.64 -67.93
C HIS A 314 112.81 91.95 -66.59
N GLU A 315 113.22 92.57 -65.48
CA GLU A 315 112.94 92.08 -64.14
C GLU A 315 111.42 92.10 -63.84
N GLY A 316 110.74 93.17 -64.25
CA GLY A 316 109.27 93.27 -64.18
C GLY A 316 108.55 92.18 -64.98
N LEU A 317 109.02 91.87 -66.19
CA LEU A 317 108.47 90.80 -67.02
C LEU A 317 108.76 89.41 -66.46
N THR A 318 109.92 89.21 -65.83
CA THR A 318 110.24 87.95 -65.14
C THR A 318 109.32 87.74 -63.94
N ARG A 319 109.05 88.80 -63.17
CA ARG A 319 108.05 88.77 -62.09
C ARG A 319 106.65 88.50 -62.62
N LEU A 320 106.27 89.11 -63.75
CA LEU A 320 104.97 88.85 -64.38
C LEU A 320 104.84 87.39 -64.83
N ASP A 321 105.84 86.82 -65.52
CA ASP A 321 105.86 85.41 -65.93
C ASP A 321 105.68 84.48 -64.72
N SER A 322 106.47 84.71 -63.65
CA SER A 322 106.34 83.93 -62.41
C SER A 322 104.95 84.07 -61.75
N GLY A 323 104.35 85.27 -61.80
CA GLY A 323 103.01 85.54 -61.28
C GLY A 323 101.92 84.86 -62.10
N VAL A 324 102.05 84.82 -63.43
CA VAL A 324 101.12 84.13 -64.33
C VAL A 324 101.22 82.62 -64.13
N VAL A 325 102.42 82.04 -63.96
CA VAL A 325 102.58 80.62 -63.62
C VAL A 325 101.93 80.29 -62.28
N ALA A 326 102.10 81.13 -61.26
CA ALA A 326 101.45 80.94 -59.97
C ALA A 326 99.92 81.05 -60.08
N ALA A 327 99.41 81.98 -60.89
CA ALA A 327 97.97 82.13 -61.15
C ALA A 327 97.40 80.91 -61.88
N GLN A 328 98.10 80.36 -62.88
CA GLN A 328 97.72 79.11 -63.55
C GLN A 328 97.66 77.94 -62.58
N ALA A 329 98.64 77.81 -61.68
CA ALA A 329 98.65 76.76 -60.67
C ALA A 329 97.48 76.90 -59.67
N GLY A 330 97.17 78.14 -59.24
CA GLY A 330 96.01 78.43 -58.40
C GLY A 330 94.68 78.16 -59.09
N GLU A 331 94.57 78.51 -60.37
CA GLU A 331 93.39 78.27 -61.18
C GLU A 331 93.14 76.77 -61.40
N ALA A 332 94.19 75.98 -61.64
CA ALA A 332 94.06 74.53 -61.74
C ALA A 332 93.50 73.91 -60.45
N GLN A 333 93.87 74.43 -59.28
CA GLN A 333 93.31 74.00 -57.99
C GLN A 333 91.85 74.41 -57.83
N LEU A 334 91.48 75.63 -58.23
CA LEU A 334 90.10 76.10 -58.18
C LEU A 334 89.19 75.32 -59.14
N HIS A 335 89.68 75.03 -60.34
CA HIS A 335 88.99 74.22 -61.32
C HIS A 335 88.74 72.77 -60.82
N ASP A 336 89.72 72.15 -60.17
CA ASP A 336 89.54 70.84 -59.51
C ASP A 336 88.53 70.91 -58.35
N GLY A 337 88.59 71.97 -57.54
CA GLY A 337 87.60 72.24 -56.49
C GLY A 337 86.17 72.39 -57.04
N ALA A 338 86.01 73.12 -58.14
CA ALA A 338 84.73 73.29 -58.82
C ALA A 338 84.20 71.96 -59.39
N LYS A 339 85.07 71.12 -59.96
CA LYS A 339 84.72 69.77 -60.44
C LYS A 339 84.24 68.86 -59.31
N LYS A 340 84.94 68.88 -58.17
CA LYS A 340 84.53 68.16 -56.95
C LYS A 340 83.17 68.64 -56.45
N LEU A 341 82.95 69.96 -56.41
CA LEU A 341 81.68 70.55 -56.02
C LEU A 341 80.54 70.12 -56.96
N SER A 342 80.74 70.23 -58.27
CA SER A 342 79.75 69.80 -59.28
C SER A 342 79.38 68.33 -59.12
N THR A 343 80.39 67.46 -58.93
CA THR A 343 80.18 66.03 -58.67
C THR A 343 79.39 65.78 -57.39
N GLY A 344 79.71 66.49 -56.30
CA GLY A 344 78.99 66.41 -55.02
C GLY A 344 77.53 66.86 -55.13
N VAL A 345 77.27 67.96 -55.86
CA VAL A 345 75.92 68.47 -56.12
C VAL A 345 75.11 67.50 -56.99
N ALA A 346 75.74 66.85 -57.99
CA ALA A 346 75.09 65.83 -58.80
C ALA A 346 74.68 64.60 -57.95
N ALA A 347 75.57 64.12 -57.08
CA ALA A 347 75.29 63.02 -56.16
C ALA A 347 74.17 63.36 -55.16
N LEU A 348 74.18 64.58 -54.59
CA LEU A 348 73.11 65.06 -53.71
C LEU A 348 71.76 65.11 -54.43
N THR A 349 71.73 65.64 -55.65
CA THR A 349 70.52 65.72 -56.47
C THR A 349 69.96 64.33 -56.75
N GLN A 350 70.82 63.35 -57.05
CA GLN A 350 70.42 61.97 -57.28
C GLN A 350 69.90 61.30 -55.99
N GLY A 351 70.60 61.46 -54.87
CA GLY A 351 70.17 60.93 -53.57
C GLY A 351 68.80 61.48 -53.14
N MET A 352 68.58 62.79 -53.34
CA MET A 352 67.31 63.44 -53.02
C MET A 352 66.15 62.96 -53.93
N ARG A 353 66.42 62.66 -55.20
CA ARG A 353 65.43 62.04 -56.10
C ARG A 353 65.06 60.63 -55.63
N SER A 354 66.03 59.81 -55.26
CA SER A 354 65.78 58.45 -54.74
C SER A 354 64.98 58.48 -53.45
N MET A 355 65.30 59.40 -52.53
CA MET A 355 64.53 59.59 -51.29
C MET A 355 63.09 60.01 -51.60
N ASN A 356 62.87 60.93 -52.54
CA ASN A 356 61.52 61.34 -52.95
C ASN A 356 60.66 60.18 -53.48
N LEU A 357 61.25 59.28 -54.27
CA LEU A 357 60.56 58.08 -54.75
C LEU A 357 60.24 57.12 -53.61
N GLY A 358 61.18 56.91 -52.68
CA GLY A 358 60.98 56.06 -51.50
C GLY A 358 59.88 56.56 -50.56
N VAL A 359 59.84 57.87 -50.28
CA VAL A 359 58.81 58.47 -49.42
C VAL A 359 57.42 58.37 -50.06
N ARG A 360 57.29 58.62 -51.37
CA ARG A 360 56.01 58.48 -52.09
C ARG A 360 55.51 57.04 -52.08
N ALA A 361 56.39 56.07 -52.37
CA ALA A 361 56.02 54.65 -52.34
C ALA A 361 55.59 54.19 -50.94
N MET A 362 56.14 54.78 -49.87
CA MET A 362 55.75 54.46 -48.50
C MET A 362 54.41 55.09 -48.11
N VAL A 363 54.14 56.33 -48.54
CA VAL A 363 52.85 57.00 -48.32
C VAL A 363 51.72 56.29 -49.07
N GLU A 364 51.97 55.82 -50.29
CA GLU A 364 50.97 55.10 -51.11
C GLU A 364 50.62 53.71 -50.56
N LYS A 365 51.56 53.06 -49.86
CA LYS A 365 51.34 51.73 -49.26
C LYS A 365 50.76 51.78 -47.84
N LEU A 366 50.59 52.96 -47.26
CA LEU A 366 49.92 53.08 -45.96
C LEU A 366 48.41 52.90 -46.13
N PRO A 367 47.75 52.09 -45.30
CA PRO A 367 46.30 51.94 -45.34
C PRO A 367 45.60 53.26 -45.00
N GLU A 368 44.41 53.47 -45.57
CA GLU A 368 43.58 54.65 -45.28
C GLU A 368 43.11 54.63 -43.81
N ASP A 369 43.03 55.81 -43.19
CA ASP A 369 42.62 55.96 -41.78
C ASP A 369 41.29 55.26 -41.46
N ASN A 370 40.33 55.27 -42.41
CA ASN A 370 39.02 54.64 -42.26
C ASN A 370 39.09 53.11 -42.15
N GLN A 371 40.10 52.46 -42.76
CA GLN A 371 40.29 51.01 -42.61
C GLN A 371 40.86 50.66 -41.23
N LEU A 372 41.72 51.53 -40.68
CA LEU A 372 42.27 51.38 -39.34
C LEU A 372 41.21 51.63 -38.26
N ASP A 373 40.32 52.61 -38.47
CA ASP A 373 39.19 52.88 -37.58
C ASP A 373 38.21 51.69 -37.55
N LYS A 374 37.87 51.11 -38.71
CA LYS A 374 37.04 49.89 -38.78
C LYS A 374 37.67 48.69 -38.07
N LEU A 375 38.99 48.56 -38.12
CA LEU A 375 39.70 47.49 -37.41
C LEU A 375 39.61 47.67 -35.89
N ALA A 376 39.77 48.90 -35.40
CA ALA A 376 39.61 49.26 -33.99
C ALA A 376 38.16 49.09 -33.51
N ASP A 377 37.18 49.54 -34.30
CA ASP A 377 35.76 49.34 -33.99
C ASP A 377 35.41 47.84 -33.90
N GLY A 378 35.95 47.04 -34.82
CA GLY A 378 35.77 45.58 -34.84
C GLY A 378 36.37 44.89 -33.61
N SER A 379 37.55 45.31 -33.15
CA SER A 379 38.16 44.76 -31.93
C SER A 379 37.38 45.15 -30.67
N GLN A 380 36.87 46.37 -30.62
CA GLN A 380 36.07 46.87 -29.50
C GLN A 380 34.70 46.15 -29.43
N GLN A 381 34.09 45.89 -30.59
CA GLN A 381 32.86 45.11 -30.67
C GLN A 381 33.07 43.65 -30.22
N LEU A 382 34.22 43.05 -30.56
CA LEU A 382 34.57 41.71 -30.11
C LEU A 382 34.78 41.67 -28.58
N ALA A 383 35.48 42.65 -28.01
CA ALA A 383 35.69 42.79 -26.57
C ALA A 383 34.37 42.90 -25.79
N SER A 384 33.47 43.79 -26.24
CA SER A 384 32.15 43.97 -25.61
C SER A 384 31.24 42.75 -25.75
N SER A 385 31.29 42.05 -26.89
CA SER A 385 30.55 40.81 -27.12
C SER A 385 31.06 39.66 -26.24
N ALA A 386 32.39 39.53 -26.09
CA ALA A 386 32.99 38.54 -25.21
C ALA A 386 32.63 38.78 -23.74
N GLN A 387 32.56 40.05 -23.31
CA GLN A 387 32.09 40.41 -21.97
C GLN A 387 30.61 40.04 -21.77
N SER A 388 29.75 40.35 -22.74
CA SER A 388 28.32 40.01 -22.69
C SER A 388 28.08 38.50 -22.62
N LEU A 389 28.87 37.71 -23.37
CA LEU A 389 28.85 36.26 -23.32
C LEU A 389 29.25 35.74 -21.93
N SER A 390 30.31 36.31 -21.35
CA SER A 390 30.76 35.97 -19.99
C SER A 390 29.68 36.23 -18.94
N ASP A 391 28.98 37.36 -19.03
CA ASP A 391 27.88 37.70 -18.11
C ASP A 391 26.67 36.78 -18.32
N GLY A 392 26.34 36.43 -19.56
CA GLY A 392 25.31 35.44 -19.89
C GLY A 392 25.61 34.07 -19.29
N LEU A 393 26.86 33.61 -19.40
CA LEU A 393 27.30 32.33 -18.85
C LEU A 393 27.30 32.30 -17.31
N ARG A 394 27.55 33.43 -16.63
CA ARG A 394 27.37 33.52 -15.16
C ARG A 394 25.91 33.39 -14.73
N LYS A 395 24.98 33.96 -15.50
CA LYS A 395 23.53 33.80 -15.26
C LYS A 395 23.11 32.34 -15.49
N PHE A 396 23.64 31.71 -16.54
CA PHE A 396 23.44 30.27 -16.79
C PHE A 396 23.94 29.41 -15.62
N ASP A 397 25.16 29.65 -15.13
CA ASP A 397 25.73 28.93 -13.98
C ASP A 397 24.86 29.05 -12.71
N THR A 398 24.33 30.24 -12.45
CA THR A 398 23.39 30.47 -11.34
C THR A 398 22.10 29.66 -11.51
N GLY A 399 21.62 29.52 -12.75
CA GLY A 399 20.46 28.67 -13.07
C GLY A 399 20.73 27.19 -12.82
N VAL A 400 21.92 26.71 -13.18
CA VAL A 400 22.35 25.32 -12.93
C VAL A 400 22.46 25.02 -11.43
N GLN A 401 22.98 25.95 -10.62
CA GLN A 401 23.02 25.80 -9.16
C GLN A 401 21.62 25.70 -8.52
N ARG A 402 20.63 26.46 -9.04
CA ARG A 402 19.24 26.35 -8.58
C ARG A 402 18.61 25.01 -8.95
N LEU A 403 18.92 24.48 -10.13
CA LEU A 403 18.46 23.16 -10.57
C LEU A 403 19.00 22.07 -9.63
N GLU A 404 20.30 22.08 -9.32
CA GLU A 404 20.93 21.15 -8.38
C GLU A 404 20.23 21.16 -7.02
N GLY A 405 20.00 22.35 -6.44
CA GLY A 405 19.32 22.49 -5.16
C GLY A 405 17.86 22.01 -5.18
N GLY A 406 17.14 22.25 -6.27
CA GLY A 406 15.76 21.77 -6.46
C GLY A 406 15.68 20.24 -6.56
N VAL A 407 16.61 19.62 -7.28
CA VAL A 407 16.68 18.15 -7.39
C VAL A 407 17.07 17.51 -6.06
N ALA A 408 17.97 18.12 -5.29
CA ALA A 408 18.34 17.65 -3.94
C ALA A 408 17.16 17.70 -2.95
N LEU A 409 16.37 18.77 -2.98
CA LEU A 409 15.14 18.89 -2.19
C LEU A 409 14.11 17.82 -2.55
N LEU A 410 13.93 17.56 -3.85
CA LEU A 410 13.04 16.52 -4.35
C LEU A 410 13.48 15.13 -3.86
N GLN A 411 14.79 14.85 -3.88
CA GLN A 411 15.37 13.61 -3.38
C GLN A 411 15.14 13.41 -1.87
N SER A 412 15.24 14.48 -1.08
CA SER A 412 15.00 14.43 0.38
C SER A 412 13.53 14.29 0.78
N SER A 413 12.60 14.64 -0.11
CA SER A 413 11.16 14.66 0.16
C SER A 413 10.45 13.34 -0.24
N LEU A 414 11.17 12.39 -0.84
CA LEU A 414 10.61 11.10 -1.24
C LEU A 414 10.51 10.15 -0.02
N PRO A 415 9.33 9.55 0.27
CA PRO A 415 9.15 8.66 1.41
C PRO A 415 9.97 7.36 1.28
N ALA A 416 10.47 6.86 2.43
CA ALA A 416 11.45 5.77 2.51
C ALA A 416 10.92 4.34 2.21
N GLY A 417 9.67 4.19 1.77
CA GLY A 417 9.05 2.89 1.44
C GLY A 417 7.77 2.60 2.23
N MET A 418 7.10 1.49 1.90
CA MET A 418 5.89 1.04 2.60
C MET A 418 6.21 0.52 4.00
N ARG A 419 5.38 0.87 4.99
CA ARG A 419 5.26 0.09 6.22
C ARG A 419 4.64 -1.25 5.86
N ALA A 420 5.36 -2.35 6.07
CA ALA A 420 4.82 -3.69 5.91
C ALA A 420 3.52 -3.83 6.72
N PRO A 421 2.55 -4.66 6.28
CA PRO A 421 1.40 -4.99 7.11
C PRO A 421 1.89 -5.53 8.45
N GLU A 422 1.47 -4.89 9.54
CA GLU A 422 1.75 -5.36 10.90
C GLU A 422 1.06 -6.71 11.10
N GLY A 423 1.70 -7.63 11.82
CA GLY A 423 1.18 -8.97 12.10
C GLY A 423 2.01 -10.10 11.50
N SER A 424 1.67 -11.34 11.87
CA SER A 424 2.29 -12.54 11.31
C SER A 424 1.43 -13.09 10.16
N ALA A 425 2.03 -13.75 9.16
CA ALA A 425 1.27 -14.33 8.04
C ALA A 425 0.13 -15.26 8.52
N GLY A 426 0.40 -16.06 9.55
CA GLY A 426 -0.61 -16.92 10.18
C GLY A 426 -1.68 -16.13 10.95
N GLY A 427 -1.28 -15.10 11.71
CA GLY A 427 -2.24 -14.25 12.42
C GLY A 427 -3.09 -13.38 11.51
N LEU A 428 -2.57 -13.01 10.34
CA LEU A 428 -3.33 -12.33 9.31
C LEU A 428 -4.31 -13.28 8.63
N ALA A 429 -3.90 -14.51 8.29
CA ALA A 429 -4.78 -15.50 7.66
C ALA A 429 -5.92 -15.96 8.57
N GLN A 430 -5.63 -16.14 9.86
CA GLN A 430 -6.56 -16.63 10.88
C GLN A 430 -6.48 -15.73 12.13
N SER A 431 -7.10 -14.55 12.06
CA SER A 431 -7.09 -13.57 13.15
C SER A 431 -8.07 -13.89 14.27
N VAL A 432 -9.22 -14.49 13.93
CA VAL A 432 -10.29 -14.82 14.86
C VAL A 432 -10.35 -16.32 15.08
N GLU A 433 -10.39 -16.73 16.34
CA GLU A 433 -10.62 -18.13 16.74
C GLU A 433 -11.86 -18.21 17.64
N PRO A 434 -12.92 -18.92 17.19
CA PRO A 434 -14.04 -19.25 18.04
C PRO A 434 -13.64 -20.27 19.11
N VAL A 435 -13.88 -19.95 20.37
CA VAL A 435 -13.61 -20.81 21.53
C VAL A 435 -14.93 -21.30 22.10
N MET A 436 -15.11 -22.61 22.15
CA MET A 436 -16.29 -23.23 22.75
C MET A 436 -16.11 -23.40 24.26
N GLU A 437 -16.99 -22.78 25.04
CA GLU A 437 -17.15 -23.03 26.47
C GLU A 437 -18.35 -23.97 26.67
N ILE A 438 -18.10 -25.23 27.02
CA ILE A 438 -19.15 -26.26 27.14
C ILE A 438 -19.54 -26.45 28.61
N LEU A 439 -20.76 -26.05 28.96
CA LEU A 439 -21.37 -26.27 30.26
C LEU A 439 -22.01 -27.67 30.33
N ALA A 440 -21.92 -28.34 31.49
CA ALA A 440 -22.44 -29.69 31.69
C ALA A 440 -22.03 -30.65 30.53
N PRO A 441 -20.72 -30.89 30.33
CA PRO A 441 -20.24 -31.71 29.22
C PRO A 441 -20.71 -33.16 29.36
N VAL A 442 -21.01 -33.79 28.23
CA VAL A 442 -21.47 -35.18 28.16
C VAL A 442 -20.48 -35.98 27.32
N ARG A 443 -20.22 -37.26 27.64
CA ARG A 443 -19.15 -38.03 26.98
C ARG A 443 -19.43 -38.29 25.51
N ASN A 444 -20.69 -38.56 25.18
CA ASN A 444 -21.13 -38.82 23.81
C ASN A 444 -22.63 -38.51 23.63
N SER A 445 -23.08 -38.50 22.37
CA SER A 445 -24.48 -38.24 22.02
C SER A 445 -25.45 -39.29 22.58
N GLY A 446 -25.02 -40.56 22.69
CA GLY A 446 -25.84 -41.65 23.22
C GLY A 446 -26.19 -41.46 24.70
N GLU A 447 -25.22 -40.99 25.49
CA GLU A 447 -25.41 -40.68 26.91
C GLU A 447 -26.42 -39.53 27.08
N SER A 448 -26.29 -38.44 26.32
CA SER A 448 -27.29 -37.35 26.34
C SER A 448 -28.68 -37.83 25.91
N PHE A 449 -28.76 -38.72 24.91
CA PHE A 449 -30.01 -39.27 24.41
C PHE A 449 -30.69 -40.21 25.42
N ALA A 450 -29.92 -40.87 26.29
CA ALA A 450 -30.45 -41.77 27.32
C ALA A 450 -31.48 -41.08 28.24
N ALA A 451 -31.27 -39.80 28.59
CA ALA A 451 -32.22 -39.02 29.40
C ALA A 451 -33.61 -38.90 28.75
N ASN A 452 -33.72 -39.11 27.44
CA ASN A 452 -34.99 -39.08 26.68
C ASN A 452 -35.58 -40.48 26.47
N VAL A 453 -34.72 -41.50 26.33
CA VAL A 453 -35.14 -42.89 26.17
C VAL A 453 -35.63 -43.49 27.48
N ILE A 454 -34.99 -43.13 28.60
CA ILE A 454 -35.34 -43.62 29.94
C ILE A 454 -36.83 -43.37 30.27
N PRO A 455 -37.38 -42.15 30.13
CA PRO A 455 -38.80 -41.91 30.37
C PRO A 455 -39.71 -42.71 29.42
N ALA A 456 -39.35 -42.82 28.15
CA ALA A 456 -40.12 -43.62 27.18
C ALA A 456 -40.13 -45.11 27.56
N ALA A 457 -38.99 -45.65 27.99
CA ALA A 457 -38.86 -47.04 28.45
C ALA A 457 -39.67 -47.28 29.73
N LEU A 458 -39.66 -46.35 30.69
CA LEU A 458 -40.48 -46.43 31.91
C LEU A 458 -41.98 -46.36 31.60
N TRP A 459 -42.40 -45.49 30.66
CA TRP A 459 -43.79 -45.43 30.22
C TRP A 459 -44.23 -46.73 29.55
N LEU A 460 -43.39 -47.29 28.68
CA LEU A 460 -43.63 -48.58 28.03
C LEU A 460 -43.74 -49.69 29.07
N GLY A 461 -42.80 -49.76 30.02
CA GLY A 461 -42.81 -50.74 31.12
C GLY A 461 -44.08 -50.64 31.99
N ALA A 462 -44.48 -49.42 32.34
CA ALA A 462 -45.72 -49.15 33.06
C ALA A 462 -46.97 -49.54 32.25
N GLY A 463 -46.96 -49.33 30.94
CA GLY A 463 -48.03 -49.77 30.04
C GLY A 463 -48.18 -51.29 30.01
N VAL A 464 -47.08 -52.03 29.85
CA VAL A 464 -47.08 -53.50 29.88
C VAL A 464 -47.50 -54.02 31.26
N ALA A 465 -46.98 -53.44 32.34
CA ALA A 465 -47.38 -53.79 33.70
C ALA A 465 -48.88 -53.57 33.93
N ALA A 466 -49.44 -52.49 33.37
CA ALA A 466 -50.86 -52.19 33.45
C ALA A 466 -51.73 -53.17 32.65
N PHE A 467 -51.18 -53.84 31.62
CA PHE A 467 -51.90 -54.83 30.80
C PHE A 467 -51.93 -56.23 31.43
N LEU A 468 -50.93 -56.59 32.24
CA LEU A 468 -50.88 -57.90 32.91
C LEU A 468 -52.00 -58.09 33.95
N ILE A 469 -52.59 -56.99 34.43
CA ILE A 469 -53.55 -57.00 35.52
C ILE A 469 -54.90 -56.50 35.02
N HIS A 470 -55.98 -57.20 35.37
CA HIS A 470 -57.34 -56.76 35.12
C HIS A 470 -57.67 -55.50 35.93
N MET A 471 -57.35 -54.34 35.37
CA MET A 471 -57.42 -53.03 36.04
C MET A 471 -58.84 -52.67 36.48
N ARG A 472 -59.86 -53.01 35.69
CA ARG A 472 -61.27 -52.62 35.99
C ARG A 472 -62.02 -53.62 36.86
N VAL A 473 -61.47 -54.80 37.15
CA VAL A 473 -62.23 -55.89 37.78
C VAL A 473 -61.93 -55.99 39.26
N VAL A 474 -62.95 -55.87 40.11
CA VAL A 474 -62.85 -56.03 41.56
C VAL A 474 -63.95 -56.97 42.10
N PRO A 475 -63.73 -57.67 43.23
CA PRO A 475 -64.77 -58.47 43.88
C PRO A 475 -65.95 -57.60 44.33
N ARG A 476 -67.18 -58.13 44.30
CA ARG A 476 -68.38 -57.38 44.73
C ARG A 476 -68.28 -56.79 46.14
N HIS A 477 -67.66 -57.48 47.10
CA HIS A 477 -67.46 -56.99 48.47
C HIS A 477 -66.60 -55.71 48.52
N ALA A 478 -65.71 -55.52 47.54
CA ALA A 478 -64.88 -54.31 47.45
C ALA A 478 -65.69 -53.04 47.14
N ARG A 479 -66.98 -53.14 46.79
CA ARG A 479 -67.86 -51.97 46.61
C ARG A 479 -68.00 -51.12 47.88
N LEU A 480 -67.85 -51.74 49.05
CA LEU A 480 -67.93 -51.07 50.36
C LEU A 480 -66.63 -50.35 50.75
N PHE A 481 -65.52 -50.59 50.04
CA PHE A 481 -64.25 -49.96 50.35
C PHE A 481 -64.22 -48.51 49.83
N ALA A 482 -63.52 -47.64 50.56
CA ALA A 482 -63.29 -46.26 50.12
C ALA A 482 -62.63 -46.22 48.73
N ALA A 483 -62.96 -45.22 47.91
CA ALA A 483 -62.44 -45.05 46.56
C ALA A 483 -60.89 -45.11 46.48
N PRO A 484 -60.16 -44.39 47.35
CA PRO A 484 -58.70 -44.45 47.39
C PRO A 484 -58.13 -45.84 47.72
N VAL A 485 -58.80 -46.58 48.61
CA VAL A 485 -58.37 -47.92 49.05
C VAL A 485 -58.52 -48.94 47.92
N ARG A 486 -59.60 -48.86 47.14
CA ARG A 486 -59.82 -49.72 45.97
C ARG A 486 -58.74 -49.52 44.91
N PHE A 487 -58.45 -48.25 44.62
CA PHE A 487 -57.43 -47.88 43.65
C PHE A 487 -56.03 -48.30 44.10
N ALA A 488 -55.66 -47.98 45.35
CA ALA A 488 -54.38 -48.39 45.93
C ALA A 488 -54.22 -49.92 45.92
N GLY A 489 -55.23 -50.67 46.36
CA GLY A 489 -55.19 -52.14 46.38
C GLY A 489 -54.97 -52.77 45.01
N LYS A 490 -55.41 -52.12 43.92
CA LYS A 490 -55.14 -52.55 42.55
C LYS A 490 -53.81 -52.04 41.99
N ALA A 491 -53.29 -50.95 42.55
CA ALA A 491 -52.03 -50.35 42.16
C ALA A 491 -50.79 -51.05 42.75
N VAL A 492 -50.88 -51.74 43.90
CA VAL A 492 -49.69 -52.30 44.59
C VAL A 492 -48.90 -53.28 43.73
N LEU A 493 -49.56 -54.29 43.14
CA LEU A 493 -48.86 -55.31 42.35
C LEU A 493 -48.16 -54.72 41.09
N PRO A 494 -48.83 -53.91 40.24
CA PRO A 494 -48.14 -53.29 39.11
C PRO A 494 -47.08 -52.26 39.56
N LEU A 495 -47.28 -51.61 40.71
CA LEU A 495 -46.29 -50.70 41.28
C LEU A 495 -44.99 -51.42 41.65
N LEU A 496 -45.07 -52.56 42.34
CA LEU A 496 -43.89 -53.39 42.65
C LEU A 496 -43.16 -53.83 41.38
N LEU A 497 -43.90 -54.21 40.34
CA LEU A 497 -43.33 -54.61 39.06
C LEU A 497 -42.59 -53.46 38.38
N VAL A 498 -43.19 -52.27 38.34
CA VAL A 498 -42.60 -51.07 37.73
C VAL A 498 -41.39 -50.56 38.53
N LEU A 499 -41.40 -50.67 39.86
CA LEU A 499 -40.24 -50.39 40.69
C LEU A 499 -39.10 -51.38 40.43
N ALA A 500 -39.40 -52.68 40.28
CA ALA A 500 -38.40 -53.69 39.90
C ALA A 500 -37.81 -53.41 38.50
N GLN A 501 -38.65 -53.01 37.52
CA GLN A 501 -38.20 -52.56 36.20
C GLN A 501 -37.27 -51.34 36.30
N THR A 502 -37.57 -50.42 37.23
CA THR A 502 -36.76 -49.23 37.46
C THR A 502 -35.38 -49.58 38.02
N VAL A 503 -35.30 -50.52 38.96
CA VAL A 503 -34.01 -51.04 39.48
C VAL A 503 -33.22 -51.74 38.37
N ALA A 504 -33.87 -52.59 37.57
CA ALA A 504 -33.22 -53.26 36.44
C ALA A 504 -32.69 -52.25 35.41
N LEU A 505 -33.47 -51.21 35.09
CA LEU A 505 -33.06 -50.13 34.20
C LEU A 505 -31.84 -49.38 34.77
N TRP A 506 -31.84 -49.07 36.07
CA TRP A 506 -30.70 -48.42 36.71
C TRP A 506 -29.41 -49.28 36.65
N LEU A 507 -29.53 -50.60 36.85
CA LEU A 507 -28.39 -51.52 36.70
C LEU A 507 -27.87 -51.57 35.25
N VAL A 508 -28.76 -51.61 34.26
CA VAL A 508 -28.38 -51.57 32.84
C VAL A 508 -27.66 -50.26 32.51
N LEU A 509 -28.18 -49.12 32.96
CA LEU A 509 -27.56 -47.82 32.72
C LEU A 509 -26.16 -47.72 33.36
N THR A 510 -26.02 -48.20 34.59
CA THR A 510 -24.79 -48.04 35.38
C THR A 510 -23.72 -49.06 34.98
N TYR A 511 -24.08 -50.34 34.79
CA TYR A 511 -23.11 -51.42 34.61
C TYR A 511 -22.95 -51.88 33.16
N LEU A 512 -24.03 -51.85 32.37
CA LEU A 512 -23.97 -52.32 30.97
C LEU A 512 -23.61 -51.18 30.02
N LEU A 513 -24.28 -50.03 30.17
CA LEU A 513 -24.05 -48.84 29.34
C LEU A 513 -23.02 -47.88 29.94
N SER A 514 -22.59 -48.10 31.19
CA SER A 514 -21.58 -47.29 31.89
C SER A 514 -21.87 -45.79 31.85
N VAL A 515 -23.15 -45.41 31.97
CA VAL A 515 -23.62 -44.02 31.97
C VAL A 515 -23.14 -43.31 33.22
N HIS A 516 -22.56 -42.12 33.06
CA HIS A 516 -22.08 -41.32 34.17
C HIS A 516 -23.25 -40.52 34.77
N VAL A 517 -23.44 -40.65 36.08
CA VAL A 517 -24.51 -39.95 36.82
C VAL A 517 -23.86 -39.07 37.87
N VAL A 518 -24.00 -37.75 37.72
CA VAL A 518 -23.44 -36.76 38.66
C VAL A 518 -24.06 -36.89 40.06
N HIS A 519 -25.38 -37.12 40.14
CA HIS A 519 -26.11 -37.20 41.40
C HIS A 519 -26.95 -38.49 41.50
N ALA A 520 -26.33 -39.59 41.94
CA ALA A 520 -26.95 -40.92 41.96
C ALA A 520 -28.23 -41.03 42.82
N ALA A 521 -28.26 -40.43 44.01
CA ALA A 521 -29.43 -40.52 44.90
C ALA A 521 -30.65 -39.73 44.37
N PRO A 522 -30.51 -38.44 43.96
CA PRO A 522 -31.56 -37.74 43.25
C PRO A 522 -32.02 -38.43 41.96
N PHE A 523 -31.08 -39.01 41.20
CA PHE A 523 -31.39 -39.77 39.99
C PHE A 523 -32.30 -40.98 40.27
N ALA A 524 -31.97 -41.80 41.27
CA ALA A 524 -32.80 -42.94 41.66
C ALA A 524 -34.20 -42.51 42.13
N LEU A 525 -34.30 -41.38 42.83
CA LEU A 525 -35.57 -40.82 43.27
C LEU A 525 -36.42 -40.35 42.09
N VAL A 526 -35.83 -39.62 41.13
CA VAL A 526 -36.49 -39.18 39.89
C VAL A 526 -36.99 -40.40 39.10
N LEU A 527 -36.16 -41.42 38.93
CA LEU A 527 -36.54 -42.66 38.25
C LEU A 527 -37.74 -43.33 38.92
N GLY A 528 -37.69 -43.52 40.25
CA GLY A 528 -38.76 -44.13 41.03
C GLY A 528 -40.08 -43.36 40.90
N LEU A 529 -40.06 -42.04 41.17
CA LEU A 529 -41.27 -41.22 41.10
C LEU A 529 -41.84 -41.17 39.67
N THR A 530 -40.99 -41.12 38.65
CA THR A 530 -41.40 -41.19 37.24
C THR A 530 -42.16 -42.47 36.96
N ALA A 531 -41.61 -43.60 37.37
CA ALA A 531 -42.19 -44.91 37.12
C ALA A 531 -43.56 -45.06 37.82
N VAL A 532 -43.67 -44.60 39.07
CA VAL A 532 -44.95 -44.53 39.80
C VAL A 532 -45.95 -43.64 39.06
N THR A 533 -45.55 -42.42 38.70
CA THR A 533 -46.43 -41.43 38.07
C THR A 533 -46.98 -41.94 36.74
N PHE A 534 -46.14 -42.50 35.88
CA PHE A 534 -46.56 -43.05 34.59
C PHE A 534 -47.52 -44.24 34.75
N LEU A 535 -47.26 -45.12 35.71
CA LEU A 535 -48.20 -46.20 36.03
C LEU A 535 -49.56 -45.66 36.47
N LEU A 536 -49.58 -44.68 37.38
CA LEU A 536 -50.83 -44.09 37.87
C LEU A 536 -51.59 -43.35 36.78
N MET A 537 -50.88 -42.65 35.88
CA MET A 537 -51.47 -42.01 34.70
C MET A 537 -52.15 -43.04 33.78
N ILE A 538 -51.43 -44.09 33.39
CA ILE A 538 -51.96 -45.13 32.50
C ILE A 538 -53.13 -45.86 33.16
N MET A 539 -53.02 -46.14 34.47
CA MET A 539 -54.07 -46.80 35.23
C MET A 539 -55.32 -45.92 35.36
N ALA A 540 -55.17 -44.63 35.67
CA ALA A 540 -56.28 -43.68 35.74
C ALA A 540 -57.01 -43.58 34.38
N LEU A 541 -56.27 -43.42 33.27
CA LEU A 541 -56.84 -43.40 31.92
C LEU A 541 -57.58 -44.70 31.58
N THR A 542 -57.00 -45.85 31.91
CA THR A 542 -57.60 -47.17 31.64
C THR A 542 -58.85 -47.41 32.50
N LEU A 543 -58.86 -46.91 33.75
CA LEU A 543 -60.02 -47.01 34.63
C LEU A 543 -61.17 -46.09 34.21
N MET A 544 -60.87 -44.87 33.76
CA MET A 544 -61.86 -43.91 33.32
C MET A 544 -62.48 -44.29 31.97
N PHE A 545 -61.67 -44.71 31.00
CA PHE A 545 -62.09 -44.89 29.60
C PHE A 545 -62.12 -46.35 29.13
N GLY A 546 -61.69 -47.32 29.95
CA GLY A 546 -61.61 -48.72 29.53
C GLY A 546 -60.50 -48.99 28.53
N ASP A 547 -60.76 -49.87 27.56
CA ASP A 547 -59.76 -50.24 26.54
C ASP A 547 -59.38 -49.05 25.64
N ALA A 548 -60.27 -48.08 25.45
CA ALA A 548 -59.94 -46.81 24.78
C ALA A 548 -58.88 -46.00 25.55
N GLY A 549 -58.84 -46.12 26.90
CA GLY A 549 -57.83 -45.48 27.74
C GLY A 549 -56.41 -45.92 27.44
N LYS A 550 -56.23 -47.17 26.98
CA LYS A 550 -54.93 -47.68 26.53
C LYS A 550 -54.48 -46.98 25.25
N GLY A 551 -55.39 -46.78 24.30
CA GLY A 551 -55.14 -45.98 23.08
C GLY A 551 -54.79 -44.53 23.42
N PHE A 552 -55.54 -43.90 24.34
CA PHE A 552 -55.21 -42.54 24.81
C PHE A 552 -53.84 -42.47 25.48
N ALA A 553 -53.44 -43.46 26.26
CA ALA A 553 -52.10 -43.51 26.85
C ALA A 553 -50.99 -43.59 25.79
N MET A 554 -51.21 -44.30 24.67
CA MET A 554 -50.26 -44.35 23.56
C MET A 554 -50.17 -43.01 22.81
N ILE A 555 -51.30 -42.37 22.56
CA ILE A 555 -51.33 -41.03 21.91
C ILE A 555 -50.67 -40.00 22.83
N LEU A 556 -50.95 -40.05 24.14
CA LEU A 556 -50.35 -39.17 25.12
C LEU A 556 -48.83 -39.36 25.21
N LEU A 557 -48.32 -40.59 25.09
CA LEU A 557 -46.89 -40.84 24.96
C LEU A 557 -46.31 -40.16 23.71
N ALA A 558 -46.98 -40.30 22.56
CA ALA A 558 -46.53 -39.68 21.30
C ALA A 558 -46.39 -38.15 21.43
N VAL A 559 -47.43 -37.50 21.97
CA VAL A 559 -47.45 -36.05 22.20
C VAL A 559 -46.34 -35.64 23.18
N GLN A 560 -46.19 -36.38 24.28
CA GLN A 560 -45.18 -36.09 25.29
C GLN A 560 -43.77 -36.25 24.75
N LEU A 561 -43.49 -37.33 24.02
CA LEU A 561 -42.17 -37.61 23.47
C LEU A 561 -41.75 -36.51 22.49
N SER A 562 -42.65 -36.13 21.58
CA SER A 562 -42.46 -35.02 20.64
C SER A 562 -42.25 -33.65 21.30
N SER A 563 -42.87 -33.41 22.46
CA SER A 563 -42.83 -32.10 23.12
C SER A 563 -41.74 -31.97 24.19
N SER A 564 -41.03 -33.04 24.53
CA SER A 564 -40.10 -33.05 25.68
C SER A 564 -38.78 -32.30 25.44
N GLY A 565 -38.51 -31.84 24.21
CA GLY A 565 -37.23 -31.19 23.86
C GLY A 565 -36.02 -32.13 23.97
N GLY A 566 -36.28 -33.44 23.88
CA GLY A 566 -35.27 -34.46 24.12
C GLY A 566 -34.28 -34.61 22.96
N VAL A 567 -34.79 -34.80 21.75
CA VAL A 567 -33.97 -35.05 20.55
C VAL A 567 -33.48 -33.75 19.94
N VAL A 568 -34.40 -32.84 19.66
CA VAL A 568 -34.14 -31.46 19.22
C VAL A 568 -34.63 -30.51 20.31
N PRO A 569 -34.05 -29.31 20.45
CA PRO A 569 -34.63 -28.26 21.28
C PRO A 569 -36.11 -28.09 20.93
N VAL A 570 -36.97 -28.02 21.94
CA VAL A 570 -38.44 -27.99 21.73
C VAL A 570 -38.88 -26.75 20.95
N GLU A 571 -38.08 -25.68 21.03
CA GLU A 571 -38.24 -24.45 20.28
C GLU A 571 -38.19 -24.69 18.76
N LEU A 572 -37.45 -25.71 18.31
CA LEU A 572 -37.32 -26.06 16.88
C LEU A 572 -38.45 -26.99 16.39
N SER A 573 -39.22 -27.60 17.30
CA SER A 573 -40.30 -28.53 16.95
C SER A 573 -41.59 -27.85 16.49
N GLY A 574 -41.61 -26.52 16.38
CA GLY A 574 -42.78 -25.73 15.95
C GLY A 574 -43.68 -25.26 17.10
N GLY A 575 -44.53 -24.27 16.82
CA GLY A 575 -45.23 -23.49 17.86
C GLY A 575 -46.16 -24.29 18.77
N TRP A 576 -46.92 -25.25 18.24
CA TRP A 576 -47.85 -26.05 19.05
C TRP A 576 -47.13 -26.90 20.11
N PHE A 577 -46.04 -27.59 19.75
CA PHE A 577 -45.27 -28.44 20.65
C PHE A 577 -44.55 -27.63 21.73
N MET A 578 -44.00 -26.47 21.37
CA MET A 578 -43.39 -25.52 22.32
C MET A 578 -44.40 -25.00 23.35
N GLN A 579 -45.65 -24.73 22.96
CA GLN A 579 -46.68 -24.20 23.88
C GLN A 579 -47.17 -25.25 24.90
N ILE A 580 -47.29 -26.51 24.48
CA ILE A 580 -47.77 -27.58 25.37
C ILE A 580 -46.66 -28.20 26.23
N SER A 581 -45.41 -28.14 25.78
CA SER A 581 -44.25 -28.73 26.46
C SER A 581 -44.15 -28.41 27.96
N PRO A 582 -44.33 -27.16 28.43
CA PRO A 582 -44.20 -26.82 29.84
C PRO A 582 -45.24 -27.49 30.76
N TRP A 583 -46.31 -28.04 30.20
CA TRP A 583 -47.42 -28.65 30.93
C TRP A 583 -47.35 -30.18 30.97
N LEU A 584 -46.36 -30.77 30.32
CA LEU A 584 -46.28 -32.21 30.12
C LEU A 584 -45.32 -32.87 31.12
N PRO A 585 -45.73 -33.94 31.82
CA PRO A 585 -44.89 -34.64 32.79
C PRO A 585 -43.56 -35.13 32.22
N LEU A 586 -43.57 -35.65 30.98
CA LEU A 586 -42.34 -36.13 30.33
C LEU A 586 -41.28 -35.02 30.18
N THR A 587 -41.69 -33.77 29.93
CA THR A 587 -40.77 -32.62 29.83
C THR A 587 -40.03 -32.42 31.15
N TRP A 588 -40.75 -32.41 32.27
CA TRP A 588 -40.18 -32.23 33.60
C TRP A 588 -39.29 -33.42 33.99
N VAL A 589 -39.69 -34.64 33.63
CA VAL A 589 -38.87 -35.85 33.83
C VAL A 589 -37.56 -35.74 33.06
N VAL A 590 -37.59 -35.38 31.78
CA VAL A 590 -36.37 -35.22 30.96
C VAL A 590 -35.47 -34.14 31.57
N GLN A 591 -36.03 -33.02 32.03
CA GLN A 591 -35.26 -31.97 32.71
C GLN A 591 -34.63 -32.47 34.02
N ALA A 592 -35.38 -33.17 34.87
CA ALA A 592 -34.87 -33.74 36.12
C ALA A 592 -33.78 -34.80 35.88
N LEU A 593 -33.96 -35.65 34.88
CA LEU A 593 -32.95 -36.65 34.49
C LEU A 593 -31.69 -35.96 33.98
N LYS A 594 -31.79 -35.00 33.05
CA LYS A 594 -30.62 -34.23 32.59
C LYS A 594 -29.91 -33.52 33.74
N ALA A 595 -30.66 -32.92 34.68
CA ALA A 595 -30.09 -32.23 35.83
C ALA A 595 -29.34 -33.18 36.79
N THR A 596 -29.87 -34.39 37.01
CA THR A 596 -29.24 -35.38 37.91
C THR A 596 -28.14 -36.20 37.23
N MET A 597 -28.26 -36.48 35.93
CA MET A 597 -27.28 -37.23 35.15
C MET A 597 -26.08 -36.37 34.76
N PHE A 598 -26.31 -35.16 34.24
CA PHE A 598 -25.26 -34.33 33.62
C PHE A 598 -24.92 -33.05 34.37
N GLY A 599 -25.64 -32.72 35.45
CA GLY A 599 -25.54 -31.39 36.09
C GLY A 599 -26.17 -30.27 35.23
N ALA A 600 -27.06 -30.64 34.30
CA ALA A 600 -27.81 -29.71 33.47
C ALA A 600 -28.73 -28.80 34.30
N TYR A 601 -29.21 -27.70 33.73
CA TYR A 601 -30.15 -26.76 34.37
C TYR A 601 -29.67 -26.24 35.74
N ALA A 602 -28.35 -26.05 35.88
CA ALA A 602 -27.71 -25.70 37.16
C ALA A 602 -27.98 -26.71 38.30
N GLY A 603 -28.23 -27.98 37.97
CA GLY A 603 -28.58 -29.02 38.95
C GLY A 603 -29.99 -28.89 39.53
N ALA A 604 -30.88 -28.09 38.94
CA ALA A 604 -32.22 -27.81 39.46
C ALA A 604 -33.23 -28.96 39.20
N TRP A 605 -33.00 -30.13 39.77
CA TRP A 605 -33.91 -31.30 39.64
C TRP A 605 -35.15 -31.23 40.55
N GLN A 606 -35.12 -30.40 41.59
CA GLN A 606 -36.15 -30.33 42.63
C GLN A 606 -37.49 -29.77 42.10
N GLN A 607 -37.43 -28.71 41.29
CA GLN A 607 -38.60 -28.06 40.71
C GLN A 607 -39.39 -29.01 39.77
N PRO A 608 -38.75 -29.64 38.76
CA PRO A 608 -39.44 -30.58 37.89
C PRO A 608 -39.95 -31.83 38.65
N LEU A 609 -39.22 -32.29 39.66
CA LEU A 609 -39.64 -33.38 40.53
C LEU A 609 -40.89 -33.03 41.36
N ALA A 610 -40.98 -31.81 41.90
CA ALA A 610 -42.15 -31.36 42.64
C ALA A 610 -43.40 -31.28 41.74
N GLN A 611 -43.25 -30.79 40.51
CA GLN A 611 -44.32 -30.78 39.50
C GLN A 611 -44.78 -32.22 39.16
N LEU A 612 -43.83 -33.15 39.04
CA LEU A 612 -44.13 -34.56 38.84
C LEU A 612 -44.88 -35.17 40.04
N ALA A 613 -44.49 -34.84 41.28
CA ALA A 613 -45.19 -35.29 42.49
C ALA A 613 -46.64 -34.78 42.54
N VAL A 614 -46.88 -33.53 42.11
CA VAL A 614 -48.24 -32.98 41.99
C VAL A 614 -49.07 -33.76 40.97
N VAL A 615 -48.50 -34.10 39.80
CA VAL A 615 -49.20 -34.94 38.81
C VAL A 615 -49.42 -36.35 39.32
N CYS A 616 -48.47 -36.93 40.04
CA CYS A 616 -48.62 -38.23 40.71
C CYS A 616 -49.83 -38.23 41.66
N LEU A 617 -49.94 -37.20 42.50
CA LEU A 617 -51.07 -37.04 43.42
C LEU A 617 -52.39 -36.80 42.67
N ALA A 618 -52.38 -35.93 41.66
CA ALA A 618 -53.57 -35.62 40.86
C ALA A 618 -54.09 -36.86 40.13
N THR A 619 -53.21 -37.64 39.50
CA THR A 619 -53.58 -38.87 38.78
C THR A 619 -54.06 -39.97 39.72
N TRP A 620 -53.50 -40.04 40.93
CA TRP A 620 -54.01 -40.91 42.00
C TRP A 620 -55.43 -40.53 42.43
N LEU A 621 -55.70 -39.24 42.64
CA LEU A 621 -57.04 -38.74 42.99
C LEU A 621 -58.04 -39.00 41.86
N LEU A 622 -57.69 -38.65 40.62
CA LEU A 622 -58.53 -38.88 39.44
C LEU A 622 -58.86 -40.37 39.28
N GLY A 623 -57.86 -41.25 39.35
CA GLY A 623 -58.08 -42.69 39.26
C GLY A 623 -58.91 -43.26 40.41
N SER A 624 -58.77 -42.70 41.61
CA SER A 624 -59.54 -43.11 42.79
C SER A 624 -61.02 -42.73 42.70
N PHE A 625 -61.34 -41.50 42.28
CA PHE A 625 -62.70 -40.97 42.31
C PHE A 625 -63.46 -41.08 40.99
N LEU A 626 -62.78 -41.00 39.84
CA LEU A 626 -63.40 -41.07 38.52
C LEU A 626 -63.28 -42.45 37.86
N GLY A 627 -62.60 -43.40 38.51
CA GLY A 627 -62.40 -44.75 37.98
C GLY A 627 -63.69 -45.57 37.88
N GLN A 628 -63.93 -46.18 36.71
CA GLN A 628 -65.11 -47.02 36.47
C GLN A 628 -64.81 -48.51 36.69
N TRP A 629 -65.31 -49.06 37.80
CA TRP A 629 -65.09 -50.44 38.24
C TRP A 629 -66.18 -51.41 37.77
N ARG A 630 -65.79 -52.65 37.45
CA ARG A 630 -66.66 -53.80 37.15
C ARG A 630 -66.60 -54.79 38.32
N TYR A 631 -67.75 -55.09 38.92
CA TYR A 631 -67.85 -55.92 40.12
C TYR A 631 -68.29 -57.35 39.81
N ILE A 632 -67.43 -58.34 40.09
CA ILE A 632 -67.67 -59.76 39.78
C ILE A 632 -67.89 -60.57 41.07
N LYS A 633 -68.71 -61.64 41.02
CA LYS A 633 -68.89 -62.60 42.12
C LYS A 633 -67.61 -63.43 42.27
N GLN A 634 -67.18 -63.63 43.51
CA GLN A 634 -65.87 -64.18 43.91
C GLN A 634 -65.61 -65.65 43.49
N SER A 635 -66.58 -66.32 42.87
CA SER A 635 -66.59 -67.77 42.60
C SER A 635 -66.25 -68.18 41.16
N GLY A 636 -65.90 -67.25 40.27
CA GLY A 636 -65.37 -67.57 38.95
C GLY A 636 -63.87 -67.32 38.92
N HIS A 637 -63.08 -68.32 38.54
CA HIS A 637 -61.65 -68.14 38.23
C HIS A 637 -61.51 -66.91 37.34
N VAL A 638 -60.94 -65.82 37.87
CA VAL A 638 -60.56 -64.68 37.03
C VAL A 638 -59.42 -65.22 36.18
N ARG A 639 -59.72 -65.57 34.93
CA ARG A 639 -58.71 -66.06 33.98
C ARG A 639 -57.57 -65.02 33.90
N PRO A 640 -56.32 -65.44 33.67
CA PRO A 640 -55.22 -64.52 33.43
C PRO A 640 -55.60 -63.48 32.37
N ALA A 641 -55.13 -62.23 32.50
CA ALA A 641 -55.39 -61.20 31.50
C ALA A 641 -54.81 -61.55 30.10
N LEU A 642 -53.90 -62.52 30.07
CA LEU A 642 -53.25 -63.06 28.87
C LEU A 642 -53.99 -64.26 28.26
N GLU A 643 -54.98 -64.85 28.96
CA GLU A 643 -55.82 -65.93 28.43
C GLU A 643 -57.16 -65.36 27.96
N LEU A 644 -57.12 -64.71 26.80
CA LEU A 644 -58.29 -64.46 25.94
C LEU A 644 -58.00 -65.02 24.56
#